data_AF-A0A5J4VTA8-F1
#
_entry.id   AF-A0A5J4VTA8-F1
#
_cell.length_a   1.000
_cell.length_b   1.000
_cell.length_c   1.000
_cell.angle_alpha   90.00
_cell.angle_beta   90.00
_cell.angle_gamma   90.00
#
_symmetry.space_group_name_H-M   'P 1'
#
loop_
_entity.id
_entity.type
_entity.pdbx_description
1 polymer ?
#
loop_
_entity_poly.entity_id
_entity_poly.type
_entity_poly.pdbx_seq_one_letter_code
_entity_poly.pdbx_strand_id
1 'polypeptide(L)'
;MKGKVLVLFQIKYSTKWGESLCVLGSLHELGKWRPLQALQMNYAGDVWQAFVVLDTYVPFEYKYFLKVGSEVTFEKGYNRKRSIEVPDGQFVEIRDVWHLPLNFLEDIGSSAAVCDVSLRRQNPIKLPSIEGIDDGKTAVVFEVPVPVLSFKETVRLIGGSKKHKFWSCHEAQPLYDSEFPIFKCVRQFMKEEFPIRYKYVLTHDEGVTCDTIELDPAHEIRPPTEIDFSQNNETPVWNGGIEPINLFDALSSIQNKQIQSSSQQLQISEITSHDTSDTQQSSSLSSSSSSSPSSSSSSSSSSQDIITFKRCCNVLYVEDGTFRYPNEKRFRGAGVAIPVFSLRTEQSLGCGELSDIALFSDFCERCGLRVLQILPITDTTVNGVHWSDSYPYSSLSSFALHPIYIHLNSIVPLPDGLIEEINTKRIELNTSFMDYENTLRFKLQSLVKIYEYHFTQHLLEKDEEFQEFKKESSFWLPSYSAFKYLAERQHTSDWKKWPKQFQESDETVAIVEKLTADENPNYKQVQFFMWVQYHLDKQLRHASSVCKEHRVFLKGDIPIGVDSKSADTWFFRKYFKMDTQAGAPPDAFSQHGQNWQFPCYNWAEIENDKFVYWTQRMHVMERSFHAVRIDHILGFFRIWQIPSNSCSGMHAQFEPGQCIHKSWLQAHGVEDTNGRLTKPYITHQIVSELFKETQTDGKCQKEGEESELDQIVEEYFDYGSTGDDEGDYLFKPQFQTEVSIYENESRKWKIGPETDAHILFHYRKYLHHCYHKYNQYIDYY
;
A
#
# COMPACT_ATOMS: atom_id res chain seq x y z
N MET A 1 -17.56 10.82 34.72
CA MET A 1 -17.69 11.09 33.25
C MET A 1 -18.48 9.97 32.55
N LYS A 2 -18.73 10.06 31.23
CA LYS A 2 -19.14 8.94 30.35
C LYS A 2 -18.19 8.98 29.14
N GLY A 3 -17.64 7.86 28.69
CA GLY A 3 -16.70 7.79 27.57
C GLY A 3 -15.31 8.38 27.82
N LYS A 4 -14.79 8.42 29.06
CA LYS A 4 -13.48 9.04 29.39
C LYS A 4 -12.63 8.17 30.34
N VAL A 5 -11.31 8.25 30.15
CA VAL A 5 -10.27 7.44 30.82
C VAL A 5 -9.07 8.31 31.22
N LEU A 6 -8.43 8.02 32.37
CA LEU A 6 -7.16 8.65 32.75
C LEU A 6 -6.00 7.86 32.12
N VAL A 7 -5.13 8.56 31.39
CA VAL A 7 -4.00 7.98 30.66
C VAL A 7 -2.70 8.55 31.21
N LEU A 8 -1.74 7.67 31.52
CA LEU A 8 -0.37 8.00 31.86
C LEU A 8 0.56 7.55 30.74
N PHE A 9 1.12 8.50 29.99
CA PHE A 9 2.22 8.23 29.08
C PHE A 9 3.52 8.14 29.87
N GLN A 10 4.31 7.10 29.62
CA GLN A 10 5.65 6.90 30.13
C GLN A 10 6.61 6.54 29.00
N ILE A 11 7.82 7.10 29.04
CA ILE A 11 8.88 6.81 28.08
C ILE A 11 10.25 6.92 28.75
N LYS A 12 11.14 5.98 28.42
CA LYS A 12 12.54 6.03 28.86
C LYS A 12 13.36 6.81 27.83
N TYR A 13 13.82 8.00 28.21
CA TYR A 13 14.67 8.82 27.35
C TYR A 13 15.68 9.64 28.17
N SER A 14 16.93 9.68 27.70
CA SER A 14 18.02 10.46 28.30
C SER A 14 18.19 11.80 27.58
N THR A 15 17.58 12.84 28.11
CA THR A 15 17.71 14.23 27.62
C THR A 15 19.06 14.85 27.98
N LYS A 16 19.51 15.79 27.16
CA LYS A 16 20.60 16.72 27.48
C LYS A 16 20.08 17.94 28.24
N TRP A 17 21.00 18.74 28.77
CA TRP A 17 20.66 19.97 29.47
C TRP A 17 19.99 20.97 28.51
N GLY A 18 18.82 21.51 28.91
CA GLY A 18 18.01 22.42 28.08
C GLY A 18 17.02 21.74 27.13
N GLU A 19 17.03 20.41 27.02
CA GLU A 19 15.99 19.64 26.31
C GLU A 19 14.80 19.38 27.25
N SER A 20 13.59 19.58 26.74
CA SER A 20 12.35 19.10 27.36
C SER A 20 11.68 18.06 26.46
N LEU A 21 11.19 16.97 27.04
CA LEU A 21 10.43 15.95 26.32
C LEU A 21 8.93 16.29 26.32
N CYS A 22 8.30 16.18 25.16
CA CYS A 22 6.88 16.46 24.95
C CYS A 22 6.20 15.36 24.15
N VAL A 23 4.90 15.18 24.36
CA VAL A 23 4.01 14.33 23.55
C VAL A 23 2.91 15.19 22.92
N LEU A 24 2.60 14.95 21.65
CA LEU A 24 1.49 15.59 20.94
C LEU A 24 0.78 14.58 20.02
N GLY A 25 -0.38 14.95 19.49
CA GLY A 25 -1.16 14.06 18.66
C GLY A 25 -2.38 14.71 18.00
N SER A 26 -3.21 13.88 17.38
CA SER A 26 -4.39 14.31 16.61
C SER A 26 -5.53 14.85 17.48
N LEU A 27 -5.65 14.39 18.73
CA LEU A 27 -6.69 14.83 19.67
C LEU A 27 -6.46 16.26 20.17
N HIS A 28 -7.53 16.88 20.68
CA HIS A 28 -7.50 18.22 21.24
C HIS A 28 -6.61 18.30 22.48
N GLU A 29 -6.73 17.30 23.35
CA GLU A 29 -6.00 17.11 24.60
C GLU A 29 -4.51 16.81 24.37
N LEU A 30 -4.13 16.45 23.13
CA LEU A 30 -2.76 16.27 22.66
C LEU A 30 -2.30 17.38 21.69
N GLY A 31 -3.05 18.49 21.61
CA GLY A 31 -2.63 19.70 20.90
C GLY A 31 -2.85 19.73 19.39
N LYS A 32 -3.59 18.79 18.80
CA LYS A 32 -3.91 18.73 17.34
C LYS A 32 -2.70 18.97 16.44
N TRP A 33 -1.62 18.22 16.67
CA TRP A 33 -0.34 18.31 15.95
C TRP A 33 0.40 19.66 16.04
N ARG A 34 0.06 20.54 16.99
CA ARG A 34 0.74 21.83 17.20
C ARG A 34 1.74 21.74 18.34
N PRO A 35 3.07 21.85 18.12
CA PRO A 35 4.07 21.73 19.18
C PRO A 35 3.94 22.74 20.33
N LEU A 36 3.32 23.89 20.09
CA LEU A 36 3.01 24.90 21.12
C LEU A 36 1.86 24.49 22.05
N GLN A 37 1.04 23.51 21.66
CA GLN A 37 -0.09 22.98 22.44
C GLN A 37 0.18 21.54 22.90
N ALA A 38 1.41 21.05 22.74
CA ALA A 38 1.83 19.72 23.17
C ALA A 38 1.85 19.59 24.69
N LEU A 39 1.65 18.36 25.17
CA LEU A 39 1.75 18.01 26.57
C LEU A 39 3.22 17.84 26.95
N GLN A 40 3.76 18.76 27.75
CA GLN A 40 5.11 18.64 28.28
C GLN A 40 5.17 17.54 29.34
N MET A 41 6.18 16.67 29.25
CA MET A 41 6.38 15.57 30.19
C MET A 41 7.23 16.00 31.38
N ASN A 42 7.04 15.34 32.53
CA ASN A 42 7.81 15.55 33.74
C ASN A 42 8.80 14.38 33.95
N TYR A 43 10.03 14.67 34.35
CA TYR A 43 11.02 13.63 34.65
C TYR A 43 10.84 13.06 36.06
N ALA A 44 10.71 11.74 36.17
CA ALA A 44 10.42 11.00 37.40
C ALA A 44 11.47 9.90 37.64
N GLY A 45 12.71 10.32 37.92
CA GLY A 45 13.80 9.42 38.35
C GLY A 45 14.52 8.73 37.19
N ASP A 46 13.85 7.80 36.50
CA ASP A 46 14.38 7.07 35.32
C ASP A 46 13.41 7.01 34.12
N VAL A 47 12.25 7.67 34.22
CA VAL A 47 11.23 7.79 33.16
C VAL A 47 10.74 9.22 33.01
N TRP A 48 10.35 9.60 31.81
CA TRP A 48 9.51 10.78 31.57
C TRP A 48 8.05 10.36 31.63
N GLN A 49 7.19 11.18 32.25
CA GLN A 49 5.78 10.86 32.41
C GLN A 49 4.85 12.07 32.20
N ALA A 50 3.65 11.82 31.66
CA ALA A 50 2.61 12.83 31.53
C ALA A 50 1.20 12.24 31.66
N PHE A 51 0.31 12.96 32.35
CA PHE A 51 -1.09 12.59 32.53
C PHE A 51 -2.00 13.37 31.59
N VAL A 52 -2.98 12.69 31.01
CA VAL A 52 -4.05 13.30 30.22
C VAL A 52 -5.34 12.49 30.37
N VAL A 53 -6.50 13.15 30.24
CA VAL A 53 -7.80 12.48 30.18
C VAL A 53 -8.23 12.41 28.73
N LEU A 54 -8.36 11.19 28.18
CA LEU A 54 -8.78 10.96 26.80
C LEU A 54 -10.18 10.36 26.75
N ASP A 55 -10.81 10.41 25.58
CA ASP A 55 -12.06 9.70 25.32
C ASP A 55 -11.77 8.21 25.03
N THR A 56 -12.61 7.31 25.54
CA THR A 56 -12.50 5.86 25.27
C THR A 56 -13.10 5.50 23.90
N TYR A 57 -12.59 4.43 23.28
CA TYR A 57 -13.02 3.94 21.96
C TYR A 57 -12.86 4.95 20.79
N VAL A 58 -12.15 6.06 21.00
CA VAL A 58 -11.78 7.01 19.95
C VAL A 58 -10.36 6.70 19.49
N PRO A 59 -10.14 6.32 18.21
CA PRO A 59 -8.80 6.12 17.69
C PRO A 59 -8.07 7.46 17.54
N PHE A 60 -6.80 7.49 17.93
CA PHE A 60 -5.95 8.67 17.82
C PHE A 60 -4.54 8.34 17.36
N GLU A 61 -3.87 9.35 16.84
CA GLU A 61 -2.45 9.32 16.53
C GLU A 61 -1.67 10.23 17.49
N TYR A 62 -0.45 9.83 17.84
CA TYR A 62 0.44 10.63 18.69
C TYR A 62 1.93 10.39 18.36
N LYS A 63 2.80 11.28 18.87
CA LYS A 63 4.25 11.21 18.67
C LYS A 63 5.02 11.96 19.77
N TYR A 64 6.24 11.53 20.06
CA TYR A 64 7.15 12.24 20.97
C TYR A 64 8.10 13.19 20.23
N PHE A 65 8.49 14.27 20.89
CA PHE A 65 9.54 15.19 20.42
C PHE A 65 10.34 15.82 21.56
N LEU A 66 11.58 16.19 21.25
CA LEU A 66 12.41 17.06 22.07
C LEU A 66 12.21 18.52 21.67
N LYS A 67 12.13 19.38 22.67
CA LYS A 67 12.06 20.84 22.53
C LYS A 67 13.33 21.48 23.12
N VAL A 68 13.98 22.34 22.36
CA VAL A 68 15.12 23.17 22.80
C VAL A 68 14.82 24.62 22.42
N GLY A 69 14.36 25.41 23.40
CA GLY A 69 13.86 26.76 23.13
C GLY A 69 12.66 26.75 22.17
N SER A 70 12.85 27.25 20.96
CA SER A 70 11.88 27.21 19.85
C SER A 70 12.07 26.03 18.89
N GLU A 71 13.21 25.34 18.93
CA GLU A 71 13.48 24.21 18.04
C GLU A 71 12.79 22.93 18.53
N VAL A 72 12.35 22.11 17.58
CA VAL A 72 11.58 20.88 17.81
C VAL A 72 12.18 19.75 16.98
N THR A 73 12.56 18.65 17.63
CA THR A 73 13.06 17.43 16.99
C THR A 73 12.17 16.25 17.36
N PHE A 74 11.38 15.78 16.39
CA PHE A 74 10.53 14.58 16.55
C PHE A 74 11.36 13.29 16.58
N GLU A 75 10.81 12.26 17.24
CA GLU A 75 11.26 10.87 17.03
C GLU A 75 11.07 10.45 15.55
N LYS A 76 11.76 9.38 15.14
CA LYS A 76 11.71 8.87 13.76
C LYS A 76 10.50 7.92 13.57
N GLY A 77 10.40 7.29 12.40
CA GLY A 77 9.26 6.43 12.06
C GLY A 77 7.94 7.19 11.82
N TYR A 78 6.86 6.42 11.67
CA TYR A 78 5.49 6.92 11.48
C TYR A 78 4.88 7.46 12.79
N ASN A 79 3.66 7.99 12.72
CA ASN A 79 2.88 8.33 13.92
C ASN A 79 2.39 7.06 14.60
N ARG A 80 2.38 7.03 15.93
CA ARG A 80 1.81 5.92 16.72
C ARG A 80 0.29 6.01 16.64
N LYS A 81 -0.38 4.93 16.23
CA LYS A 81 -1.86 4.81 16.22
C LYS A 81 -2.31 4.01 17.44
N ARG A 82 -3.34 4.47 18.16
CA ARG A 82 -3.87 3.80 19.35
C ARG A 82 -5.37 4.06 19.51
N SER A 83 -6.09 3.05 20.00
CA SER A 83 -7.47 3.16 20.50
C SER A 83 -7.47 2.65 21.94
N ILE A 84 -8.18 3.32 22.85
CA ILE A 84 -8.26 2.89 24.26
C ILE A 84 -9.63 2.25 24.50
N GLU A 85 -9.67 0.94 24.33
CA GLU A 85 -10.88 0.11 24.38
C GLU A 85 -11.06 -0.48 25.77
N VAL A 86 -11.37 0.39 26.74
CA VAL A 86 -11.59 0.01 28.15
C VAL A 86 -12.87 0.67 28.69
N PRO A 87 -13.52 0.07 29.70
CA PRO A 87 -14.68 0.68 30.36
C PRO A 87 -14.39 2.07 30.97
N ASP A 88 -15.45 2.86 31.13
CA ASP A 88 -15.39 4.22 31.69
C ASP A 88 -14.68 4.29 33.06
N GLY A 89 -13.81 5.29 33.23
CA GLY A 89 -13.21 5.60 34.53
C GLY A 89 -12.15 4.60 35.01
N GLN A 90 -11.58 3.80 34.12
CA GLN A 90 -10.36 3.02 34.37
C GLN A 90 -9.09 3.91 34.35
N PHE A 91 -7.98 3.37 34.84
CA PHE A 91 -6.66 3.97 34.70
C PHE A 91 -5.80 3.14 33.73
N VAL A 92 -5.23 3.81 32.72
CA VAL A 92 -4.42 3.22 31.66
C VAL A 92 -3.00 3.80 31.68
N GLU A 93 -2.01 2.94 31.55
CA GLU A 93 -0.60 3.30 31.47
C GLU A 93 -0.05 2.86 30.11
N ILE A 94 0.69 3.74 29.44
CA ILE A 94 1.31 3.49 28.14
C ILE A 94 2.81 3.64 28.31
N ARG A 95 3.57 2.55 28.16
CA ARG A 95 5.03 2.53 28.21
C ARG A 95 5.60 2.38 26.81
N ASP A 96 6.04 3.49 26.24
CA ASP A 96 6.62 3.56 24.90
C ASP A 96 8.17 3.59 24.94
N VAL A 97 8.79 3.25 23.82
CA VAL A 97 10.22 3.38 23.56
C VAL A 97 10.44 4.39 22.42
N TRP A 98 11.36 5.34 22.61
CA TRP A 98 11.65 6.38 21.61
C TRP A 98 12.10 5.79 20.26
N HIS A 99 11.43 6.17 19.17
CA HIS A 99 11.74 5.65 17.84
C HIS A 99 13.04 6.22 17.26
N LEU A 100 14.02 5.34 17.09
CA LEU A 100 15.26 5.58 16.36
C LEU A 100 15.04 5.48 14.84
N PRO A 101 15.98 5.97 14.00
CA PRO A 101 15.92 5.72 12.56
C PRO A 101 15.86 4.21 12.29
N LEU A 102 14.81 3.77 11.60
CA LEU A 102 14.66 2.40 11.14
C LEU A 102 15.81 2.03 10.20
N ASN A 103 16.23 0.78 10.22
CA ASN A 103 17.09 0.26 9.17
C ASN A 103 16.27 0.05 7.87
N PHE A 104 16.94 -0.01 6.73
CA PHE A 104 16.31 -0.06 5.41
C PHE A 104 15.21 -1.15 5.25
N LEU A 105 15.37 -2.32 5.90
CA LEU A 105 14.38 -3.40 5.83
C LEU A 105 13.17 -3.14 6.74
N GLU A 106 13.39 -2.52 7.90
CA GLU A 106 12.31 -2.13 8.82
C GLU A 106 11.47 -1.00 8.23
N ASP A 107 12.12 -0.01 7.61
CA ASP A 107 11.47 1.13 6.96
C ASP A 107 10.61 0.69 5.77
N ILE A 108 11.19 -0.05 4.82
CA ILE A 108 10.46 -0.61 3.67
C ILE A 108 9.37 -1.58 4.13
N GLY A 109 9.68 -2.47 5.07
CA GLY A 109 8.74 -3.45 5.60
C GLY A 109 7.58 -2.85 6.40
N SER A 110 7.66 -1.58 6.77
CA SER A 110 6.58 -0.83 7.43
C SER A 110 5.76 0.05 6.46
N SER A 111 6.10 0.05 5.16
CA SER A 111 5.37 0.82 4.14
C SER A 111 4.12 0.09 3.68
N ALA A 112 3.06 0.83 3.32
CA ALA A 112 1.81 0.25 2.77
C ALA A 112 2.05 -0.62 1.53
N ALA A 113 3.02 -0.25 0.67
CA ALA A 113 3.44 -1.04 -0.49
C ALA A 113 3.98 -2.44 -0.13
N VAL A 114 4.44 -2.64 1.11
CA VAL A 114 4.79 -3.94 1.65
C VAL A 114 3.68 -4.51 2.53
N CYS A 115 3.22 -3.79 3.56
CA CYS A 115 2.25 -4.30 4.53
C CYS A 115 0.87 -4.61 3.93
N ASP A 116 0.33 -3.70 3.13
CA ASP A 116 -1.05 -3.79 2.62
C ASP A 116 -1.13 -4.45 1.23
N VAL A 117 0.01 -4.60 0.55
CA VAL A 117 0.11 -5.13 -0.82
C VAL A 117 0.95 -6.41 -0.90
N SER A 118 2.24 -6.36 -0.57
CA SER A 118 3.18 -7.45 -0.91
C SER A 118 3.27 -8.58 0.14
N LEU A 119 3.14 -8.25 1.42
CA LEU A 119 3.16 -9.16 2.57
C LEU A 119 1.81 -9.16 3.32
N ARG A 120 0.74 -8.80 2.61
CA ARG A 120 -0.59 -8.65 3.18
C ARG A 120 -1.05 -9.94 3.84
N ARG A 121 -1.26 -9.89 5.15
CA ARG A 121 -1.74 -11.02 5.95
C ARG A 121 -3.16 -11.40 5.54
N GLN A 122 -3.34 -12.61 5.03
CA GLN A 122 -4.68 -13.15 4.74
C GLN A 122 -5.33 -13.60 6.06
N ASN A 123 -6.52 -13.10 6.35
CA ASN A 123 -7.28 -13.36 7.60
C ASN A 123 -6.52 -12.97 8.89
N PRO A 124 -6.19 -11.67 9.09
CA PRO A 124 -5.48 -11.24 10.29
C PRO A 124 -6.34 -11.50 11.54
N ILE A 125 -5.70 -12.01 12.59
CA ILE A 125 -6.38 -12.44 13.81
C ILE A 125 -6.56 -11.23 14.71
N LYS A 126 -7.82 -10.91 15.06
CA LYS A 126 -8.14 -9.81 15.97
C LYS A 126 -7.67 -10.10 17.39
N LEU A 127 -7.03 -9.10 18.00
CA LEU A 127 -6.79 -9.07 19.44
C LEU A 127 -8.14 -9.19 20.19
N PRO A 128 -8.26 -10.05 21.23
CA PRO A 128 -9.46 -10.08 22.06
C PRO A 128 -9.70 -8.75 22.79
N SER A 129 -10.97 -8.38 22.98
CA SER A 129 -11.34 -7.17 23.72
C SER A 129 -10.84 -7.23 25.18
N ILE A 130 -10.40 -6.08 25.71
CA ILE A 130 -9.90 -5.96 27.09
C ILE A 130 -11.07 -5.72 28.06
N GLU A 131 -12.08 -6.58 27.97
CA GLU A 131 -13.25 -6.61 28.85
C GLU A 131 -13.11 -7.75 29.87
N GLY A 132 -13.62 -7.57 31.10
CA GLY A 132 -13.48 -8.59 32.14
C GLY A 132 -12.04 -8.74 32.69
N ILE A 133 -11.45 -7.63 33.14
CA ILE A 133 -10.22 -7.67 33.93
C ILE A 133 -10.57 -8.15 35.34
N ASP A 134 -9.96 -9.25 35.81
CA ASP A 134 -10.24 -9.78 37.14
C ASP A 134 -9.83 -8.79 38.24
N ASP A 135 -10.59 -8.74 39.34
CA ASP A 135 -10.29 -7.87 40.48
C ASP A 135 -8.87 -8.12 41.01
N GLY A 136 -8.10 -7.03 41.14
CA GLY A 136 -6.70 -7.06 41.59
C GLY A 136 -5.66 -7.38 40.51
N LYS A 137 -6.07 -7.71 39.28
CA LYS A 137 -5.13 -7.88 38.15
C LYS A 137 -4.96 -6.61 37.32
N THR A 138 -3.83 -6.54 36.64
CA THR A 138 -3.58 -5.60 35.53
C THR A 138 -3.52 -6.39 34.23
N ALA A 139 -4.26 -5.97 33.21
CA ALA A 139 -4.09 -6.46 31.86
C ALA A 139 -2.88 -5.77 31.21
N VAL A 140 -1.90 -6.55 30.78
CA VAL A 140 -0.70 -6.09 30.07
C VAL A 140 -0.87 -6.40 28.59
N VAL A 141 -0.75 -5.38 27.76
CA VAL A 141 -0.76 -5.47 26.30
C VAL A 141 0.68 -5.33 25.81
N PHE A 142 1.23 -6.44 25.33
CA PHE A 142 2.56 -6.50 24.70
C PHE A 142 2.42 -6.09 23.24
N GLU A 143 3.22 -5.15 22.76
CA GLU A 143 3.20 -4.63 21.39
C GLU A 143 4.61 -4.64 20.78
N VAL A 144 4.78 -5.30 19.63
CA VAL A 144 6.07 -5.38 18.90
C VAL A 144 5.85 -5.25 17.39
N PRO A 145 6.44 -4.25 16.71
CA PRO A 145 6.52 -4.19 15.26
C PRO A 145 7.43 -5.29 14.70
N VAL A 146 6.91 -6.11 13.78
CA VAL A 146 7.63 -7.17 13.06
C VAL A 146 7.39 -7.02 11.54
N PRO A 147 8.03 -6.03 10.89
CA PRO A 147 7.71 -5.61 9.53
C PRO A 147 8.13 -6.59 8.43
N VAL A 148 9.10 -7.47 8.69
CA VAL A 148 9.56 -8.49 7.73
C VAL A 148 9.26 -9.88 8.30
N LEU A 149 8.15 -10.48 7.86
CA LEU A 149 7.70 -11.77 8.36
C LEU A 149 7.16 -12.62 7.20
N SER A 150 7.50 -13.90 7.16
CA SER A 150 6.87 -14.86 6.25
C SER A 150 5.38 -15.00 6.57
N PHE A 151 4.55 -15.23 5.56
CA PHE A 151 3.12 -15.51 5.77
C PHE A 151 2.88 -16.81 6.59
N LYS A 152 3.87 -17.71 6.65
CA LYS A 152 3.84 -18.93 7.47
C LYS A 152 4.38 -18.74 8.90
N GLU A 153 5.09 -17.65 9.15
CA GLU A 153 5.63 -17.37 10.47
C GLU A 153 4.56 -16.69 11.34
N THR A 154 4.69 -16.94 12.64
CA THR A 154 3.91 -16.31 13.70
C THR A 154 4.84 -15.81 14.78
N VAL A 155 4.57 -14.62 15.29
CA VAL A 155 5.27 -14.04 16.44
C VAL A 155 4.65 -14.61 17.71
N ARG A 156 5.48 -15.07 18.66
CA ARG A 156 5.02 -15.59 19.96
C ARG A 156 5.78 -14.96 21.12
N LEU A 157 5.12 -14.91 22.28
CA LEU A 157 5.69 -14.48 23.55
C LEU A 157 6.16 -15.70 24.37
N ILE A 158 7.44 -15.71 24.76
CA ILE A 158 7.97 -16.59 25.82
C ILE A 158 8.39 -15.75 27.03
N GLY A 159 8.41 -16.31 28.23
CA GLY A 159 8.79 -15.53 29.40
C GLY A 159 8.46 -16.14 30.75
N GLY A 160 8.26 -15.29 31.74
CA GLY A 160 7.80 -15.67 33.06
C GLY A 160 7.63 -14.49 34.01
N SER A 161 6.64 -14.62 34.89
CA SER A 161 6.48 -13.83 36.10
C SER A 161 7.21 -14.50 37.27
N LYS A 162 7.10 -13.93 38.48
CA LYS A 162 7.53 -14.61 39.71
C LYS A 162 6.79 -15.92 40.00
N LYS A 163 5.53 -16.06 39.56
CA LYS A 163 4.66 -17.22 39.86
C LYS A 163 4.58 -18.23 38.72
N HIS A 164 4.67 -17.78 37.46
CA HIS A 164 4.49 -18.63 36.27
C HIS A 164 5.63 -18.43 35.27
N LYS A 165 6.10 -19.51 34.64
CA LYS A 165 7.17 -19.48 33.62
C LYS A 165 6.71 -20.27 32.39
N PHE A 166 7.01 -19.70 31.23
CA PHE A 166 6.66 -20.15 29.89
C PHE A 166 7.83 -19.82 28.94
N TRP A 167 9.05 -20.21 29.33
CA TRP A 167 10.27 -20.02 28.53
C TRP A 167 10.45 -21.08 27.42
N SER A 168 9.50 -22.03 27.31
CA SER A 168 9.46 -23.05 26.26
C SER A 168 8.62 -22.58 25.07
N CYS A 169 9.01 -23.03 23.88
CA CYS A 169 8.32 -22.67 22.63
C CYS A 169 6.94 -23.34 22.51
N HIS A 170 6.75 -24.50 23.14
CA HIS A 170 5.43 -25.15 23.25
C HIS A 170 4.48 -24.46 24.23
N GLU A 171 5.02 -23.62 25.13
CA GLU A 171 4.25 -22.78 26.06
C GLU A 171 4.11 -21.34 25.53
N ALA A 172 4.70 -21.07 24.36
CA ALA A 172 4.77 -19.73 23.77
C ALA A 172 3.44 -19.32 23.14
N GLN A 173 3.00 -18.12 23.52
CA GLN A 173 1.66 -17.66 23.22
C GLN A 173 1.66 -16.82 21.94
N PRO A 174 0.80 -17.11 20.95
CA PRO A 174 0.75 -16.34 19.71
C PRO A 174 0.35 -14.89 19.98
N LEU A 175 0.97 -13.98 19.22
CA LEU A 175 0.52 -12.61 19.08
C LEU A 175 -0.46 -12.49 17.90
N TYR A 176 -1.34 -11.52 18.02
CA TYR A 176 -2.39 -11.15 17.09
C TYR A 176 -1.89 -10.07 16.13
N ASP A 177 -2.28 -10.13 14.85
CA ASP A 177 -1.73 -9.33 13.75
C ASP A 177 -2.78 -8.43 13.06
N SER A 178 -3.90 -8.13 13.73
CA SER A 178 -4.92 -7.20 13.23
C SER A 178 -4.47 -5.76 13.01
N GLU A 179 -3.28 -5.39 13.48
CA GLU A 179 -2.63 -4.10 13.26
C GLU A 179 -1.25 -4.27 12.60
N PHE A 180 -1.08 -5.31 11.75
CA PHE A 180 0.17 -5.58 11.03
C PHE A 180 0.76 -4.29 10.41
N PRO A 181 2.06 -3.99 10.60
CA PRO A 181 3.13 -4.87 11.09
C PRO A 181 3.24 -4.99 12.63
N ILE A 182 2.32 -4.42 13.41
CA ILE A 182 2.34 -4.51 14.87
C ILE A 182 1.65 -5.78 15.34
N PHE A 183 2.40 -6.61 16.07
CA PHE A 183 1.92 -7.82 16.71
C PHE A 183 1.58 -7.54 18.17
N LYS A 184 0.45 -8.05 18.67
CA LYS A 184 -0.06 -7.75 20.02
C LYS A 184 -0.45 -8.99 20.84
N CYS A 185 -0.30 -8.97 22.16
CA CYS A 185 -0.84 -10.01 23.06
C CYS A 185 -1.36 -9.39 24.37
N VAL A 186 -2.48 -9.87 24.90
CA VAL A 186 -3.03 -9.45 26.20
C VAL A 186 -2.85 -10.55 27.24
N ARG A 187 -2.31 -10.21 28.41
CA ARG A 187 -2.23 -11.10 29.59
C ARG A 187 -2.58 -10.38 30.87
N GLN A 188 -3.32 -11.04 31.76
CA GLN A 188 -3.64 -10.48 33.07
C GLN A 188 -2.70 -11.04 34.15
N PHE A 189 -2.09 -10.17 34.95
CA PHE A 189 -1.17 -10.53 36.03
C PHE A 189 -1.56 -9.89 37.37
N MET A 190 -1.33 -10.59 38.47
CA MET A 190 -1.45 -10.02 39.83
C MET A 190 -0.24 -9.13 40.15
N LYS A 191 -0.38 -8.13 41.03
CA LYS A 191 0.69 -7.19 41.38
C LYS A 191 1.97 -7.87 41.89
N GLU A 192 1.86 -8.95 42.68
CA GLU A 192 3.02 -9.68 43.23
C GLU A 192 3.78 -10.51 42.18
N GLU A 193 3.23 -10.68 40.97
CA GLU A 193 3.87 -11.42 39.89
C GLU A 193 4.99 -10.63 39.20
N PHE A 194 4.93 -9.30 39.27
CA PHE A 194 5.92 -8.41 38.68
C PHE A 194 7.26 -8.42 39.46
N PRO A 195 8.41 -8.23 38.79
CA PRO A 195 8.54 -7.93 37.37
C PRO A 195 8.33 -9.16 36.48
N ILE A 196 7.79 -8.94 35.29
CA ILE A 196 7.62 -9.95 34.24
C ILE A 196 8.85 -9.86 33.35
N ARG A 197 9.49 -10.99 33.06
CA ARG A 197 10.59 -11.09 32.08
C ARG A 197 10.16 -11.91 30.88
N TYR A 198 10.45 -11.46 29.67
CA TYR A 198 9.96 -12.11 28.45
C TYR A 198 10.87 -11.87 27.26
N LYS A 199 10.55 -12.57 26.17
CA LYS A 199 11.09 -12.38 24.83
C LYS A 199 10.05 -12.67 23.75
N TYR A 200 10.23 -12.07 22.59
CA TYR A 200 9.56 -12.45 21.35
C TYR A 200 10.35 -13.52 20.57
N VAL A 201 9.64 -14.45 19.95
CA VAL A 201 10.19 -15.51 19.09
C VAL A 201 9.38 -15.66 17.81
N LEU A 202 10.03 -16.15 16.74
CA LEU A 202 9.36 -16.53 15.50
C LEU A 202 9.26 -18.06 15.41
N THR A 203 8.08 -18.54 15.06
CA THR A 203 7.77 -19.97 14.92
C THR A 203 7.06 -20.27 13.61
N HIS A 204 7.45 -21.35 12.95
CA HIS A 204 6.70 -21.99 11.86
C HIS A 204 5.72 -23.05 12.42
N ASP A 205 4.82 -23.53 11.55
CA ASP A 205 3.98 -24.72 11.72
C ASP A 205 3.34 -24.86 13.13
N GLU A 206 2.33 -24.02 13.38
CA GLU A 206 1.53 -23.93 14.62
C GLU A 206 2.29 -23.68 15.93
N GLY A 207 3.62 -23.56 15.93
CA GLY A 207 4.44 -23.31 17.13
C GLY A 207 5.24 -24.52 17.62
N VAL A 208 5.42 -25.56 16.79
CA VAL A 208 6.18 -26.76 17.17
C VAL A 208 7.69 -26.51 17.19
N THR A 209 8.20 -25.65 16.29
CA THR A 209 9.62 -25.27 16.24
C THR A 209 9.81 -23.78 16.47
N CYS A 210 10.92 -23.42 17.11
CA CYS A 210 11.38 -22.04 17.23
C CYS A 210 12.68 -21.89 16.45
N ASP A 211 12.57 -21.21 15.33
CA ASP A 211 13.65 -21.04 14.36
C ASP A 211 14.43 -19.75 14.62
N THR A 212 13.88 -18.86 15.45
CA THR A 212 14.44 -17.55 15.76
C THR A 212 13.95 -17.01 17.10
N ILE A 213 14.91 -16.72 17.99
CA ILE A 213 14.69 -15.94 19.22
C ILE A 213 15.29 -14.55 18.97
N GLU A 214 14.61 -13.50 19.40
CA GLU A 214 15.13 -12.13 19.26
C GLU A 214 16.50 -11.95 19.96
N LEU A 215 17.33 -11.07 19.41
CA LEU A 215 18.68 -10.84 19.93
C LEU A 215 18.76 -10.05 21.23
N ASP A 216 17.76 -9.22 21.55
CA ASP A 216 17.83 -8.32 22.69
C ASP A 216 17.92 -9.04 24.04
N PRO A 217 18.43 -8.41 25.10
CA PRO A 217 18.27 -8.92 26.46
C PRO A 217 16.79 -9.15 26.77
N ALA A 218 16.47 -10.12 27.63
CA ALA A 218 15.08 -10.35 28.04
C ALA A 218 14.46 -9.06 28.59
N HIS A 219 13.34 -8.65 27.99
CA HIS A 219 12.59 -7.46 28.37
C HIS A 219 12.08 -7.60 29.81
N GLU A 220 11.98 -6.49 30.56
CA GLU A 220 11.51 -6.51 31.95
C GLU A 220 10.45 -5.43 32.20
N ILE A 221 9.21 -5.85 32.43
CA ILE A 221 8.12 -4.99 32.87
C ILE A 221 8.12 -4.95 34.40
N ARG A 222 8.42 -3.77 34.96
CA ARG A 222 8.24 -3.44 36.38
C ARG A 222 6.75 -3.34 36.75
N PRO A 223 6.37 -3.42 38.04
CA PRO A 223 4.99 -3.21 38.46
C PRO A 223 4.35 -1.95 37.85
N PRO A 224 3.04 -1.93 37.59
CA PRO A 224 2.33 -0.73 37.14
C PRO A 224 2.38 0.39 38.18
N THR A 225 2.17 1.62 37.73
CA THR A 225 2.18 2.81 38.58
C THR A 225 0.96 2.78 39.51
N GLU A 226 1.17 3.09 40.79
CA GLU A 226 0.09 3.36 41.74
C GLU A 226 -0.04 4.85 41.97
N ILE A 227 -1.27 5.35 41.86
CA ILE A 227 -1.59 6.73 42.25
C ILE A 227 -2.24 6.67 43.64
N ASP A 228 -1.68 7.43 44.58
CA ASP A 228 -2.21 7.61 45.93
C ASP A 228 -3.03 8.90 45.98
N PHE A 229 -4.35 8.77 46.13
CA PHE A 229 -5.28 9.90 46.13
C PHE A 229 -5.49 10.51 47.53
N SER A 230 -4.75 10.06 48.55
CA SER A 230 -4.89 10.54 49.93
C SER A 230 -4.17 11.86 50.24
N GLN A 231 -3.26 12.32 49.36
CA GLN A 231 -2.46 13.53 49.59
C GLN A 231 -2.91 14.70 48.71
N ASN A 232 -3.64 15.65 49.32
CA ASN A 232 -4.11 16.88 48.67
C ASN A 232 -3.00 17.88 48.24
N ASN A 233 -1.72 17.57 48.46
CA ASN A 233 -0.61 18.52 48.31
C ASN A 233 0.35 18.24 47.14
N GLU A 234 0.27 17.07 46.48
CA GLU A 234 1.16 16.70 45.36
C GLU A 234 0.39 16.06 44.19
N THR A 235 -0.79 16.58 43.84
CA THR A 235 -1.45 16.21 42.58
C THR A 235 -0.56 16.59 41.39
N PRO A 236 -0.33 15.68 40.42
CA PRO A 236 0.45 16.01 39.23
C PRO A 236 -0.18 17.19 38.48
N VAL A 237 0.53 18.31 38.42
CA VAL A 237 0.04 19.52 37.75
C VAL A 237 -0.04 19.25 36.24
N TRP A 238 -1.26 19.30 35.71
CA TRP A 238 -1.52 19.24 34.28
C TRP A 238 -1.05 20.56 33.64
N ASN A 239 0.04 20.51 32.88
CA ASN A 239 0.58 21.63 32.12
C ASN A 239 0.16 21.55 30.65
N GLY A 240 -1.16 21.46 30.41
CA GLY A 240 -1.76 21.75 29.11
C GLY A 240 -2.25 23.19 29.04
N GLY A 241 -2.30 23.77 27.84
CA GLY A 241 -2.58 25.21 27.65
C GLY A 241 -4.03 25.67 27.80
N ILE A 242 -4.90 24.95 28.54
CA ILE A 242 -6.36 25.23 28.62
C ILE A 242 -6.90 24.90 30.01
N GLU A 243 -6.97 25.89 30.92
CA GLU A 243 -7.52 25.84 32.29
C GLU A 243 -7.25 24.56 33.13
N PRO A 244 -6.46 24.63 34.22
CA PRO A 244 -6.04 23.44 34.96
C PRO A 244 -7.21 22.69 35.60
N ILE A 245 -7.62 21.58 34.99
CA ILE A 245 -8.51 20.61 35.61
C ILE A 245 -7.73 19.91 36.72
N ASN A 246 -8.13 20.15 37.96
CA ASN A 246 -7.63 19.39 39.09
C ASN A 246 -7.95 17.90 38.89
N LEU A 247 -6.95 17.02 38.93
CA LEU A 247 -7.16 15.58 38.81
C LEU A 247 -8.19 15.06 39.83
N PHE A 248 -8.23 15.68 41.02
CA PHE A 248 -9.20 15.36 42.08
C PHE A 248 -10.66 15.62 41.66
N ASP A 249 -10.92 16.68 40.89
CA ASP A 249 -12.26 17.03 40.39
C ASP A 249 -12.67 16.13 39.21
N ALA A 250 -11.70 15.75 38.37
CA ALA A 250 -11.92 14.73 37.35
C ALA A 250 -12.30 13.36 37.97
N LEU A 251 -11.59 12.95 39.02
CA LEU A 251 -11.69 11.62 39.65
C LEU A 251 -12.85 11.48 40.65
N SER A 252 -13.22 12.53 41.38
CA SER A 252 -14.43 12.53 42.23
C SER A 252 -15.71 12.31 41.40
N SER A 253 -15.72 12.74 40.13
CA SER A 253 -16.79 12.43 39.16
C SER A 253 -16.88 10.95 38.74
N ILE A 254 -15.86 10.14 39.07
CA ILE A 254 -15.79 8.69 38.81
C ILE A 254 -16.25 7.93 40.07
N GLN A 255 -15.84 8.35 41.28
CA GLN A 255 -16.24 7.71 42.54
C GLN A 255 -17.76 7.69 42.76
N ASN A 256 -18.46 8.80 42.51
CA ASN A 256 -19.90 8.91 42.80
C ASN A 256 -20.79 7.93 42.01
N LYS A 257 -20.31 7.33 40.91
CA LYS A 257 -21.06 6.32 40.14
C LYS A 257 -20.93 4.90 40.68
N GLN A 258 -19.72 4.48 41.10
CA GLN A 258 -19.54 3.13 41.65
C GLN A 258 -20.28 2.96 42.98
N ILE A 259 -20.27 3.98 43.84
CA ILE A 259 -21.01 3.98 45.10
C ILE A 259 -22.52 3.81 44.82
N GLN A 260 -23.08 4.50 43.82
CA GLN A 260 -24.49 4.32 43.45
C GLN A 260 -24.83 2.91 42.95
N SER A 261 -23.95 2.25 42.16
CA SER A 261 -24.18 0.85 41.77
C SER A 261 -24.13 -0.14 42.94
N SER A 262 -23.21 0.06 43.88
CA SER A 262 -23.11 -0.79 45.08
C SER A 262 -24.28 -0.57 46.04
N SER A 263 -24.72 0.66 46.23
CA SER A 263 -25.90 0.98 47.05
C SER A 263 -27.21 0.48 46.44
N GLN A 264 -27.35 0.45 45.10
CA GLN A 264 -28.52 -0.15 44.45
C GLN A 264 -28.56 -1.67 44.56
N GLN A 265 -27.42 -2.37 44.53
CA GLN A 265 -27.40 -3.82 44.80
C GLN A 265 -27.79 -4.16 46.24
N LEU A 266 -27.37 -3.35 47.23
CA LEU A 266 -27.73 -3.56 48.63
C LEU A 266 -29.20 -3.23 48.95
N GLN A 267 -29.82 -2.27 48.27
CA GLN A 267 -31.26 -1.95 48.45
C GLN A 267 -32.22 -2.93 47.76
N ILE A 268 -31.75 -3.72 46.78
CA ILE A 268 -32.58 -4.74 46.11
C ILE A 268 -32.64 -6.05 46.91
N SER A 269 -31.68 -6.30 47.82
CA SER A 269 -31.67 -7.50 48.68
C SER A 269 -32.58 -7.45 49.93
N GLU A 270 -33.20 -6.31 50.27
CA GLU A 270 -34.00 -6.17 51.50
C GLU A 270 -35.54 -6.18 51.30
N ILE A 271 -36.05 -6.43 50.09
CA ILE A 271 -37.51 -6.45 49.82
C ILE A 271 -37.96 -7.71 49.04
N THR A 272 -37.55 -8.91 49.49
CA THR A 272 -38.27 -10.18 49.16
C THR A 272 -37.96 -11.30 50.18
N SER A 273 -38.69 -11.38 51.29
CA SER A 273 -39.09 -12.65 51.92
C SER A 273 -40.07 -12.43 53.07
N HIS A 274 -41.35 -12.73 52.82
CA HIS A 274 -42.33 -13.02 53.87
C HIS A 274 -42.85 -14.43 53.63
N ASP A 275 -43.03 -15.19 54.73
CA ASP A 275 -43.77 -16.46 54.84
C ASP A 275 -43.18 -17.70 54.10
N THR A 276 -43.31 -18.98 54.50
CA THR A 276 -43.69 -19.74 55.73
C THR A 276 -43.21 -21.20 55.52
N SER A 277 -43.00 -22.10 56.49
CA SER A 277 -42.86 -22.08 57.96
C SER A 277 -42.18 -23.41 58.41
N ASP A 278 -41.88 -23.56 59.71
CA ASP A 278 -41.74 -24.86 60.43
C ASP A 278 -40.56 -25.81 60.04
N THR A 279 -39.97 -26.65 60.92
CA THR A 279 -40.20 -26.97 62.35
C THR A 279 -38.94 -27.62 62.98
N GLN A 280 -38.73 -27.46 64.30
CA GLN A 280 -37.92 -28.35 65.20
C GLN A 280 -36.40 -28.50 64.87
N GLN A 281 -35.46 -28.91 65.72
CA GLN A 281 -35.23 -29.06 67.18
C GLN A 281 -33.69 -29.18 67.37
N SER A 282 -33.01 -29.04 68.51
CA SER A 282 -33.35 -28.69 69.91
C SER A 282 -32.05 -28.41 70.71
N SER A 283 -32.11 -27.58 71.76
CA SER A 283 -31.21 -27.57 72.96
C SER A 283 -29.68 -27.73 72.76
N SER A 284 -28.85 -26.81 73.24
CA SER A 284 -28.60 -26.70 74.69
C SER A 284 -27.66 -25.52 75.02
N LEU A 285 -27.89 -24.90 76.20
CA LEU A 285 -26.94 -24.52 77.27
C LEU A 285 -25.52 -24.03 76.85
N SER A 286 -24.91 -23.00 77.41
CA SER A 286 -25.19 -22.03 78.50
C SER A 286 -23.98 -21.05 78.48
N SER A 287 -23.93 -19.85 79.05
CA SER A 287 -24.52 -19.31 80.26
C SER A 287 -24.40 -17.78 80.29
N SER A 288 -25.43 -17.12 80.83
CA SER A 288 -25.40 -15.94 81.73
C SER A 288 -24.01 -15.36 82.12
N SER A 289 -23.83 -14.05 82.29
CA SER A 289 -24.71 -13.22 83.14
C SER A 289 -24.58 -11.69 82.95
N SER A 290 -25.74 -11.03 82.95
CA SER A 290 -26.09 -9.77 83.64
C SER A 290 -25.10 -8.58 83.67
N SER A 291 -25.50 -7.44 83.09
CA SER A 291 -26.18 -6.37 83.86
C SER A 291 -26.37 -5.08 83.03
N SER A 292 -27.52 -4.43 83.26
CA SER A 292 -27.81 -3.03 82.96
C SER A 292 -28.50 -2.46 84.22
N PRO A 293 -28.72 -1.14 84.39
CA PRO A 293 -28.29 0.00 83.57
C PRO A 293 -27.60 1.12 84.39
N SER A 294 -27.04 2.15 83.74
CA SER A 294 -27.38 3.59 83.99
C SER A 294 -26.39 4.58 83.34
N SER A 295 -26.94 5.74 82.97
CA SER A 295 -26.31 7.03 82.62
C SER A 295 -24.89 7.30 83.16
N SER A 296 -23.97 7.93 82.42
CA SER A 296 -24.10 9.31 81.93
C SER A 296 -22.97 9.74 80.95
N SER A 297 -23.13 10.94 80.35
CA SER A 297 -22.17 11.69 79.51
C SER A 297 -20.71 11.67 80.03
N SER A 298 -19.66 11.64 79.20
CA SER A 298 -19.32 12.70 78.22
C SER A 298 -18.16 12.35 77.27
N SER A 299 -18.10 13.07 76.13
CA SER A 299 -16.90 13.36 75.31
C SER A 299 -15.96 12.21 74.90
N SER A 300 -16.09 11.73 73.66
CA SER A 300 -14.99 11.10 72.90
C SER A 300 -14.60 11.98 71.71
N SER A 301 -13.30 12.20 71.54
CA SER A 301 -12.71 12.86 70.39
C SER A 301 -12.76 11.94 69.17
N SER A 302 -13.39 12.39 68.07
CA SER A 302 -13.36 11.68 66.79
C SER A 302 -12.01 11.87 66.10
N SER A 303 -11.11 10.89 66.23
CA SER A 303 -10.02 10.72 65.27
C SER A 303 -10.63 10.40 63.91
N GLN A 304 -10.36 11.21 62.89
CA GLN A 304 -10.73 10.87 61.51
C GLN A 304 -9.73 9.86 60.96
N ASP A 305 -10.18 8.63 60.72
CA ASP A 305 -9.41 7.65 59.95
C ASP A 305 -9.28 8.13 58.50
N ILE A 306 -8.06 8.47 58.10
CA ILE A 306 -7.75 8.87 56.72
C ILE A 306 -7.73 7.60 55.85
N ILE A 307 -8.84 7.34 55.16
CA ILE A 307 -8.94 6.20 54.23
C ILE A 307 -7.99 6.45 53.05
N THR A 308 -6.92 5.66 52.98
CA THR A 308 -5.88 5.77 51.95
C THR A 308 -6.32 5.05 50.67
N PHE A 309 -6.86 5.78 49.70
CA PHE A 309 -7.28 5.22 48.41
C PHE A 309 -6.13 5.21 47.40
N LYS A 310 -5.44 4.07 47.28
CA LYS A 310 -4.51 3.79 46.17
C LYS A 310 -5.24 3.07 45.04
N ARG A 311 -4.98 3.44 43.79
CA ARG A 311 -5.48 2.72 42.60
C ARG A 311 -4.32 2.28 41.71
N CYS A 312 -4.28 0.99 41.42
CA CYS A 312 -3.38 0.41 40.41
C CYS A 312 -3.91 0.70 39.01
N CYS A 313 -3.00 0.74 38.04
CA CYS A 313 -3.34 0.69 36.61
C CYS A 313 -4.11 -0.59 36.26
N ASN A 314 -5.19 -0.43 35.49
CA ASN A 314 -6.04 -1.54 35.03
C ASN A 314 -5.52 -2.13 33.72
N VAL A 315 -5.06 -1.30 32.78
CA VAL A 315 -4.49 -1.73 31.49
C VAL A 315 -3.16 -1.04 31.21
N LEU A 316 -2.10 -1.83 31.07
CA LEU A 316 -0.74 -1.40 30.78
C LEU A 316 -0.36 -1.80 29.35
N TYR A 317 -0.20 -0.82 28.46
CA TYR A 317 0.38 -1.03 27.13
C TYR A 317 1.91 -0.92 27.21
N VAL A 318 2.62 -1.82 26.53
CA VAL A 318 4.08 -1.86 26.48
C VAL A 318 4.53 -2.08 25.04
N GLU A 319 5.19 -1.07 24.47
CA GLU A 319 5.79 -1.14 23.14
C GLU A 319 7.31 -1.31 23.26
N ASP A 320 7.84 -2.42 22.76
CA ASP A 320 9.25 -2.80 22.94
C ASP A 320 10.21 -2.32 21.82
N GLY A 321 9.68 -1.59 20.84
CA GLY A 321 10.40 -1.26 19.61
C GLY A 321 10.43 -2.42 18.60
N THR A 322 11.11 -2.24 17.47
CA THR A 322 11.08 -3.20 16.35
C THR A 322 11.87 -4.48 16.66
N PHE A 323 11.32 -5.64 16.28
CA PHE A 323 11.90 -6.96 16.50
C PHE A 323 13.28 -7.12 15.84
N ARG A 324 14.28 -7.58 16.60
CA ARG A 324 15.65 -7.77 16.11
C ARG A 324 15.95 -9.21 15.70
N TYR A 325 15.98 -9.43 14.39
CA TYR A 325 16.26 -10.71 13.74
C TYR A 325 17.68 -11.24 14.03
N PRO A 326 17.86 -12.53 14.38
CA PRO A 326 19.15 -13.09 14.77
C PRO A 326 20.13 -13.33 13.62
N ASN A 327 19.66 -13.34 12.37
CA ASN A 327 20.47 -13.59 11.19
C ASN A 327 20.65 -12.32 10.34
N GLU A 328 21.49 -11.39 10.78
CA GLU A 328 22.00 -10.30 9.93
C GLU A 328 22.88 -10.79 8.75
N LYS A 329 23.12 -12.09 8.63
CA LYS A 329 23.82 -12.71 7.49
C LYS A 329 22.95 -12.66 6.24
N ARG A 330 22.86 -11.46 5.65
CA ARG A 330 22.27 -11.19 4.34
C ARG A 330 22.81 -12.19 3.30
N PHE A 331 21.92 -12.73 2.49
CA PHE A 331 22.31 -13.54 1.34
C PHE A 331 23.30 -12.76 0.45
N ARG A 332 24.44 -13.37 0.13
CA ARG A 332 25.41 -12.84 -0.84
C ARG A 332 25.59 -13.89 -1.92
N GLY A 333 25.15 -13.57 -3.13
CA GLY A 333 25.27 -14.43 -4.30
C GLY A 333 25.36 -13.61 -5.57
N ALA A 334 25.82 -14.25 -6.64
CA ALA A 334 25.79 -13.71 -7.99
C ALA A 334 24.62 -14.31 -8.78
N GLY A 335 24.24 -13.64 -9.86
CA GLY A 335 23.18 -14.07 -10.75
C GLY A 335 23.35 -13.50 -12.15
N VAL A 336 22.43 -13.86 -13.03
CA VAL A 336 22.38 -13.41 -14.42
C VAL A 336 21.00 -12.85 -14.72
N ALA A 337 20.95 -11.76 -15.47
CA ALA A 337 19.72 -11.20 -16.01
C ALA A 337 19.68 -11.48 -17.51
N ILE A 338 18.65 -12.21 -17.97
CA ILE A 338 18.51 -12.61 -19.38
C ILE A 338 17.02 -12.61 -19.77
N PRO A 339 16.62 -11.96 -20.89
CA PRO A 339 15.26 -12.07 -21.39
C PRO A 339 14.98 -13.50 -21.87
N VAL A 340 13.79 -14.05 -21.57
CA VAL A 340 13.43 -15.42 -22.00
C VAL A 340 13.51 -15.55 -23.52
N PHE A 341 13.05 -14.56 -24.28
CA PHE A 341 13.13 -14.56 -25.75
C PHE A 341 14.57 -14.61 -26.30
N SER A 342 15.58 -14.26 -25.49
CA SER A 342 17.00 -14.31 -25.85
C SER A 342 17.65 -15.67 -25.58
N LEU A 343 17.01 -16.59 -24.83
CA LEU A 343 17.50 -17.96 -24.70
C LEU A 343 17.47 -18.65 -26.08
N ARG A 344 18.39 -19.58 -26.29
CA ARG A 344 18.50 -20.39 -27.51
C ARG A 344 18.94 -21.80 -27.15
N THR A 345 18.21 -22.78 -27.65
CA THR A 345 18.57 -24.20 -27.65
C THR A 345 18.43 -24.75 -29.06
N GLU A 346 18.91 -25.97 -29.31
CA GLU A 346 18.64 -26.67 -30.58
C GLU A 346 17.14 -26.95 -30.79
N GLN A 347 16.32 -26.81 -29.75
CA GLN A 347 14.87 -27.06 -29.76
C GLN A 347 14.01 -25.79 -29.78
N SER A 348 14.59 -24.59 -29.62
CA SER A 348 13.86 -23.32 -29.59
C SER A 348 13.10 -23.05 -30.90
N LEU A 349 11.79 -22.81 -30.80
CA LEU A 349 10.96 -22.42 -31.94
C LEU A 349 10.96 -20.89 -32.11
N GLY A 350 12.01 -20.36 -32.74
CA GLY A 350 12.16 -18.93 -33.10
C GLY A 350 12.63 -18.00 -31.97
N CYS A 351 12.29 -18.33 -30.72
CA CYS A 351 12.79 -17.68 -29.52
C CYS A 351 12.96 -18.67 -28.38
N GLY A 352 13.56 -18.22 -27.28
CA GLY A 352 13.57 -19.00 -26.05
C GLY A 352 12.17 -19.14 -25.43
N GLU A 353 11.92 -20.29 -24.82
CA GLU A 353 10.61 -20.73 -24.33
C GLU A 353 10.62 -20.93 -22.80
N LEU A 354 9.46 -21.07 -22.16
CA LEU A 354 9.37 -21.26 -20.70
C LEU A 354 10.16 -22.50 -20.22
N SER A 355 10.21 -23.56 -21.05
CA SER A 355 11.02 -24.76 -20.81
C SER A 355 12.53 -24.48 -20.80
N ASP A 356 13.02 -23.49 -21.56
CA ASP A 356 14.45 -23.18 -21.64
C ASP A 356 14.97 -22.53 -20.34
N ILE A 357 14.08 -21.95 -19.52
CA ILE A 357 14.41 -21.43 -18.18
C ILE A 357 14.93 -22.57 -17.28
N ALA A 358 14.29 -23.75 -17.34
CA ALA A 358 14.71 -24.92 -16.58
C ALA A 358 16.12 -25.37 -16.99
N LEU A 359 16.40 -25.45 -18.30
CA LEU A 359 17.73 -25.79 -18.84
C LEU A 359 18.79 -24.77 -18.45
N PHE A 360 18.46 -23.48 -18.49
CA PHE A 360 19.39 -22.41 -18.12
C PHE A 360 19.66 -22.35 -16.60
N SER A 361 18.76 -22.89 -15.77
CA SER A 361 18.97 -22.99 -14.33
C SER A 361 20.03 -24.05 -13.95
N ASP A 362 20.15 -25.16 -14.69
CA ASP A 362 21.25 -26.14 -14.54
C ASP A 362 22.61 -25.50 -14.86
N PHE A 363 22.69 -24.71 -15.93
CA PHE A 363 23.88 -23.91 -16.24
C PHE A 363 24.21 -22.93 -15.09
N CYS A 364 23.22 -22.22 -14.56
CA CYS A 364 23.40 -21.31 -13.43
C CYS A 364 23.94 -22.03 -12.19
N GLU A 365 23.39 -23.19 -11.83
CA GLU A 365 23.86 -23.95 -10.66
C GLU A 365 25.33 -24.35 -10.81
N ARG A 366 25.69 -24.94 -11.96
CA ARG A 366 27.06 -25.38 -12.30
C ARG A 366 28.08 -24.24 -12.29
N CYS A 367 27.66 -23.03 -12.71
CA CYS A 367 28.49 -21.83 -12.66
C CYS A 367 28.54 -21.16 -11.28
N GLY A 368 27.84 -21.68 -10.26
CA GLY A 368 27.78 -21.06 -8.93
C GLY A 368 26.86 -19.83 -8.85
N LEU A 369 26.10 -19.54 -9.91
CA LEU A 369 25.07 -18.50 -9.91
C LEU A 369 23.86 -19.00 -9.11
N ARG A 370 23.16 -18.08 -8.45
CA ARG A 370 22.06 -18.38 -7.53
C ARG A 370 20.83 -17.51 -7.75
N VAL A 371 20.85 -16.61 -8.74
CA VAL A 371 19.70 -15.83 -9.17
C VAL A 371 19.63 -15.85 -10.69
N LEU A 372 18.47 -16.19 -11.24
CA LEU A 372 18.14 -16.06 -12.65
C LEU A 372 17.04 -15.00 -12.77
N GLN A 373 17.39 -13.78 -13.19
CA GLN A 373 16.42 -12.74 -13.45
C GLN A 373 15.96 -12.76 -14.91
N ILE A 374 14.65 -12.68 -15.12
CA ILE A 374 14.05 -12.50 -16.44
C ILE A 374 13.40 -11.12 -16.57
N LEU A 375 13.16 -10.68 -17.80
CA LEU A 375 12.30 -9.53 -18.10
C LEU A 375 10.81 -9.90 -17.93
N PRO A 376 9.87 -8.94 -17.99
CA PRO A 376 8.45 -9.25 -17.97
C PRO A 376 8.07 -10.21 -19.11
N ILE A 377 7.20 -11.16 -18.80
CA ILE A 377 6.72 -12.20 -19.73
C ILE A 377 5.20 -12.14 -19.97
N THR A 378 4.58 -11.02 -19.61
CA THR A 378 3.15 -10.74 -19.81
C THR A 378 2.79 -10.63 -21.29
N ASP A 379 1.55 -10.95 -21.67
CA ASP A 379 1.05 -10.72 -23.03
C ASP A 379 1.13 -9.23 -23.39
N THR A 380 1.75 -8.92 -24.53
CA THR A 380 1.99 -7.55 -25.05
C THR A 380 1.30 -7.33 -26.39
N THR A 381 0.47 -8.27 -26.87
CA THR A 381 -0.15 -8.28 -28.21
C THR A 381 -1.27 -7.26 -28.42
N VAL A 382 -1.04 -6.01 -28.03
CA VAL A 382 -1.94 -4.86 -28.15
C VAL A 382 -2.31 -4.58 -29.61
N ASN A 383 -1.33 -4.65 -30.52
CA ASN A 383 -1.46 -4.49 -31.96
C ASN A 383 -1.46 -5.86 -32.69
N GLY A 384 -1.80 -6.94 -31.98
CA GLY A 384 -1.95 -8.28 -32.53
C GLY A 384 -0.64 -9.05 -32.66
N VAL A 385 -0.11 -9.16 -33.88
CA VAL A 385 1.14 -9.91 -34.17
C VAL A 385 2.25 -9.04 -34.74
N HIS A 386 2.13 -7.71 -34.62
CA HIS A 386 3.08 -6.75 -35.16
C HIS A 386 4.33 -6.62 -34.28
N TRP A 387 5.50 -6.49 -34.89
CA TRP A 387 6.79 -6.46 -34.17
C TRP A 387 6.92 -5.36 -33.10
N SER A 388 6.14 -4.27 -33.16
CA SER A 388 6.12 -3.22 -32.12
C SER A 388 5.82 -3.77 -30.73
N ASP A 389 5.07 -4.87 -30.67
CA ASP A 389 4.62 -5.51 -29.44
C ASP A 389 5.69 -6.41 -28.81
N SER A 390 6.88 -6.51 -29.43
CA SER A 390 8.04 -7.20 -28.85
C SER A 390 8.63 -6.52 -27.61
N TYR A 391 8.19 -5.29 -27.29
CA TYR A 391 8.59 -4.55 -26.10
C TYR A 391 7.85 -5.07 -24.84
N PRO A 392 8.54 -5.69 -23.87
CA PRO A 392 7.90 -6.49 -22.81
C PRO A 392 7.12 -5.69 -21.75
N TYR A 393 7.20 -4.36 -21.74
CA TYR A 393 6.55 -3.52 -20.72
C TYR A 393 5.22 -2.89 -21.17
N SER A 394 4.84 -2.96 -22.46
CA SER A 394 3.49 -2.53 -22.90
C SER A 394 2.50 -3.69 -22.79
N SER A 395 2.17 -4.06 -21.55
CA SER A 395 1.36 -5.24 -21.27
C SER A 395 -0.10 -5.03 -21.68
N LEU A 396 -0.63 -5.95 -22.49
CA LEU A 396 -2.06 -6.11 -22.77
C LEU A 396 -2.81 -6.66 -21.54
N SER A 397 -2.13 -7.34 -20.63
CA SER A 397 -2.63 -7.57 -19.27
C SER A 397 -1.52 -7.68 -18.22
N SER A 398 -1.81 -7.24 -17.00
CA SER A 398 -0.92 -7.42 -15.84
C SER A 398 -0.73 -8.86 -15.39
N PHE A 399 -1.59 -9.79 -15.85
CA PHE A 399 -1.68 -11.16 -15.32
C PHE A 399 -1.39 -12.23 -16.37
N ALA A 400 -1.88 -12.04 -17.60
CA ALA A 400 -1.74 -13.03 -18.66
C ALA A 400 -0.30 -13.12 -19.17
N LEU A 401 0.18 -14.34 -19.39
CA LEU A 401 1.49 -14.65 -19.97
C LEU A 401 1.46 -14.55 -21.51
N HIS A 402 2.57 -14.13 -22.12
CA HIS A 402 2.63 -13.99 -23.58
C HIS A 402 2.70 -15.36 -24.27
N PRO A 403 1.81 -15.67 -25.23
CA PRO A 403 1.82 -16.94 -25.96
C PRO A 403 3.10 -17.21 -26.77
N ILE A 404 4.00 -16.25 -26.94
CA ILE A 404 5.27 -16.46 -27.65
C ILE A 404 6.24 -17.38 -26.91
N TYR A 405 6.13 -17.46 -25.58
CA TYR A 405 7.00 -18.30 -24.74
C TYR A 405 6.50 -19.74 -24.59
N ILE A 406 5.33 -20.10 -25.15
CA ILE A 406 4.80 -21.47 -25.07
C ILE A 406 5.75 -22.43 -25.79
N HIS A 407 6.10 -23.53 -25.12
CA HIS A 407 6.72 -24.69 -25.76
C HIS A 407 5.61 -25.64 -26.22
N LEU A 408 5.41 -25.74 -27.54
CA LEU A 408 4.32 -26.52 -28.15
C LEU A 408 4.47 -28.03 -27.90
N ASN A 409 5.70 -28.55 -27.95
CA ASN A 409 5.97 -30.00 -27.88
C ASN A 409 5.61 -30.61 -26.51
N SER A 410 5.44 -29.81 -25.46
CA SER A 410 4.96 -30.28 -24.15
C SER A 410 3.43 -30.34 -24.01
N ILE A 411 2.66 -29.86 -24.99
CA ILE A 411 1.19 -29.92 -24.99
C ILE A 411 0.75 -31.25 -25.62
N VAL A 412 0.89 -32.33 -24.86
CA VAL A 412 0.53 -33.68 -25.30
C VAL A 412 -0.94 -34.02 -24.95
N PRO A 413 -1.64 -34.83 -25.76
CA PRO A 413 -1.28 -35.30 -27.11
C PRO A 413 -1.28 -34.19 -28.17
N LEU A 414 -0.50 -34.37 -29.24
CA LEU A 414 -0.53 -33.50 -30.43
C LEU A 414 -1.34 -34.17 -31.55
N PRO A 415 -2.02 -33.41 -32.43
CA PRO A 415 -2.62 -33.94 -33.65
C PRO A 415 -1.57 -34.43 -34.65
N ASP A 416 -1.93 -35.43 -35.46
CA ASP A 416 -1.06 -36.05 -36.47
C ASP A 416 -0.44 -35.01 -37.43
N GLY A 417 0.85 -35.18 -37.75
CA GLY A 417 1.59 -34.30 -38.67
C GLY A 417 2.08 -32.97 -38.08
N LEU A 418 1.55 -32.54 -36.93
CA LEU A 418 1.93 -31.24 -36.36
C LEU A 418 3.38 -31.22 -35.82
N ILE A 419 3.90 -32.37 -35.36
CA ILE A 419 5.28 -32.44 -34.87
C ILE A 419 6.29 -32.27 -36.01
N GLU A 420 5.99 -32.77 -37.21
CA GLU A 420 6.77 -32.53 -38.44
C GLU A 420 6.70 -31.06 -38.88
N GLU A 421 5.53 -30.42 -38.81
CA GLU A 421 5.39 -28.98 -39.06
C GLU A 421 6.25 -28.15 -38.09
N ILE A 422 6.19 -28.44 -36.79
CA ILE A 422 6.98 -27.75 -35.76
C ILE A 422 8.48 -27.96 -35.99
N ASN A 423 8.90 -29.20 -36.27
CA ASN A 423 10.32 -29.50 -36.54
C ASN A 423 10.82 -28.75 -37.80
N THR A 424 9.98 -28.61 -38.82
CA THR A 424 10.32 -27.84 -40.03
C THR A 424 10.46 -26.35 -39.72
N LYS A 425 9.48 -25.75 -39.02
CA LYS A 425 9.52 -24.33 -38.64
C LYS A 425 10.60 -23.99 -37.63
N ARG A 426 11.02 -24.94 -36.78
CA ARG A 426 12.19 -24.78 -35.91
C ARG A 426 13.47 -24.51 -36.70
N ILE A 427 13.71 -25.26 -37.78
CA ILE A 427 14.89 -25.08 -38.64
C ILE A 427 14.85 -23.72 -39.34
N GLU A 428 13.67 -23.28 -39.76
CA GLU A 428 13.46 -21.98 -40.43
C GLU A 428 13.65 -20.78 -39.48
N LEU A 429 13.09 -20.85 -38.27
CA LEU A 429 12.97 -19.71 -37.36
C LEU A 429 14.09 -19.60 -36.32
N ASN A 430 14.79 -20.69 -35.98
CA ASN A 430 15.84 -20.68 -34.95
C ASN A 430 17.16 -20.05 -35.44
N THR A 431 17.10 -18.76 -35.76
CA THR A 431 18.22 -17.97 -36.27
C THR A 431 18.80 -17.05 -35.19
N SER A 432 19.89 -16.34 -35.52
CA SER A 432 20.55 -15.36 -34.64
C SER A 432 19.66 -14.16 -34.28
N PHE A 433 18.65 -13.85 -35.10
CA PHE A 433 17.66 -12.81 -34.83
C PHE A 433 16.27 -13.42 -34.69
N MET A 434 15.43 -12.80 -33.87
CA MET A 434 14.07 -13.26 -33.64
C MET A 434 13.11 -12.67 -34.68
N ASP A 435 12.56 -13.52 -35.55
CA ASP A 435 11.40 -13.17 -36.36
C ASP A 435 10.14 -13.24 -35.48
N TYR A 436 9.85 -12.14 -34.78
CA TYR A 436 8.75 -12.05 -33.82
C TYR A 436 7.41 -12.43 -34.46
N GLU A 437 7.11 -11.85 -35.62
CA GLU A 437 5.78 -12.00 -36.23
C GLU A 437 5.54 -13.43 -36.73
N ASN A 438 6.48 -14.04 -37.45
CA ASN A 438 6.30 -15.39 -37.96
C ASN A 438 6.37 -16.43 -36.83
N THR A 439 7.20 -16.21 -35.81
CA THR A 439 7.23 -17.06 -34.61
C THR A 439 5.89 -17.06 -33.89
N LEU A 440 5.36 -15.87 -33.56
CA LEU A 440 4.09 -15.73 -32.86
C LEU A 440 2.92 -16.25 -33.69
N ARG A 441 2.86 -15.91 -34.98
CA ARG A 441 1.81 -16.33 -35.91
C ARG A 441 1.76 -17.86 -36.04
N PHE A 442 2.92 -18.52 -36.18
CA PHE A 442 2.99 -19.98 -36.24
C PHE A 442 2.56 -20.61 -34.91
N LYS A 443 3.07 -20.11 -33.76
CA LYS A 443 2.68 -20.62 -32.44
C LYS A 443 1.18 -20.50 -32.18
N LEU A 444 0.55 -19.37 -32.49
CA LEU A 444 -0.90 -19.19 -32.36
C LEU A 444 -1.69 -20.15 -33.27
N GLN A 445 -1.27 -20.32 -34.53
CA GLN A 445 -1.91 -21.28 -35.45
C GLN A 445 -1.78 -22.73 -34.97
N SER A 446 -0.62 -23.12 -34.44
CA SER A 446 -0.41 -24.44 -33.83
C SER A 446 -1.26 -24.62 -32.57
N LEU A 447 -1.36 -23.62 -31.70
CA LEU A 447 -2.22 -23.66 -30.52
C LEU A 447 -3.69 -23.89 -30.88
N VAL A 448 -4.21 -23.24 -31.93
CA VAL A 448 -5.58 -23.49 -32.42
C VAL A 448 -5.74 -24.95 -32.87
N LYS A 449 -4.79 -25.51 -33.64
CA LYS A 449 -4.81 -26.93 -34.05
C LYS A 449 -4.84 -27.88 -32.86
N ILE A 450 -4.02 -27.61 -31.83
CA ILE A 450 -3.93 -28.46 -30.63
C ILE A 450 -5.21 -28.34 -29.79
N TYR A 451 -5.71 -27.12 -29.55
CA TYR A 451 -6.95 -26.89 -28.81
C TYR A 451 -8.15 -27.57 -29.48
N GLU A 452 -8.29 -27.45 -30.80
CA GLU A 452 -9.36 -28.12 -31.56
C GLU A 452 -9.31 -29.65 -31.41
N TYR A 453 -8.11 -30.24 -31.40
CA TYR A 453 -7.92 -31.66 -31.13
C TYR A 453 -8.33 -32.02 -29.69
N HIS A 454 -7.80 -31.32 -28.68
CA HIS A 454 -8.06 -31.57 -27.26
C HIS A 454 -9.54 -31.39 -26.89
N PHE A 455 -10.20 -30.40 -27.49
CA PHE A 455 -11.64 -30.13 -27.35
C PHE A 455 -12.46 -31.28 -27.95
N THR A 456 -12.16 -31.69 -29.18
CA THR A 456 -12.88 -32.77 -29.88
C THR A 456 -12.71 -34.13 -29.19
N GLN A 457 -11.60 -34.35 -28.48
CA GLN A 457 -11.34 -35.56 -27.69
C GLN A 457 -11.91 -35.49 -26.25
N HIS A 458 -12.63 -34.42 -25.88
CA HIS A 458 -13.16 -34.18 -24.52
C HIS A 458 -12.09 -34.34 -23.43
N LEU A 459 -10.91 -33.75 -23.64
CA LEU A 459 -9.81 -33.79 -22.68
C LEU A 459 -9.94 -32.69 -21.60
N LEU A 460 -10.36 -31.49 -21.97
CA LEU A 460 -10.42 -30.32 -21.07
C LEU A 460 -11.42 -30.49 -19.92
N GLU A 461 -12.54 -31.18 -20.17
CA GLU A 461 -13.57 -31.49 -19.16
C GLU A 461 -13.06 -32.45 -18.08
N LYS A 462 -12.00 -33.21 -18.37
CA LYS A 462 -11.39 -34.22 -17.49
C LYS A 462 -10.06 -33.76 -16.89
N ASP A 463 -9.54 -32.61 -17.31
CA ASP A 463 -8.29 -32.05 -16.80
C ASP A 463 -8.58 -31.29 -15.50
N GLU A 464 -8.40 -31.97 -14.36
CA GLU A 464 -8.58 -31.40 -13.01
C GLU A 464 -7.64 -30.20 -12.76
N GLU A 465 -6.42 -30.22 -13.32
CA GLU A 465 -5.48 -29.09 -13.20
C GLU A 465 -5.99 -27.85 -13.96
N PHE A 466 -6.63 -28.05 -15.12
CA PHE A 466 -7.25 -26.95 -15.86
C PHE A 466 -8.45 -26.36 -15.09
N GLN A 467 -9.26 -27.19 -14.44
CA GLN A 467 -10.37 -26.69 -13.62
C GLN A 467 -9.86 -25.91 -12.39
N GLU A 468 -8.84 -26.41 -11.69
CA GLU A 468 -8.25 -25.70 -10.57
C GLU A 468 -7.55 -24.41 -11.02
N PHE A 469 -6.84 -24.41 -12.15
CA PHE A 469 -6.26 -23.19 -12.73
C PHE A 469 -7.31 -22.10 -13.00
N LYS A 470 -8.49 -22.45 -13.55
CA LYS A 470 -9.60 -21.51 -13.74
C LYS A 470 -10.09 -20.92 -12.42
N LYS A 471 -10.14 -21.73 -11.36
CA LYS A 471 -10.55 -21.33 -10.00
C LYS A 471 -9.52 -20.43 -9.34
N GLU A 472 -8.24 -20.82 -9.33
CA GLU A 472 -7.10 -20.02 -8.83
C GLU A 472 -6.96 -18.67 -9.57
N SER A 473 -7.33 -18.61 -10.84
CA SER A 473 -7.13 -17.45 -11.71
C SER A 473 -8.43 -16.67 -11.99
N SER A 474 -9.50 -17.00 -11.27
CA SER A 474 -10.87 -16.49 -11.49
C SER A 474 -11.00 -14.97 -11.41
N PHE A 475 -10.10 -14.28 -10.69
CA PHE A 475 -10.07 -12.81 -10.60
C PHE A 475 -9.85 -12.12 -11.96
N TRP A 476 -9.02 -12.68 -12.85
CA TRP A 476 -8.57 -12.01 -14.08
C TRP A 476 -8.79 -12.84 -15.36
N LEU A 477 -8.77 -14.17 -15.27
CA LEU A 477 -8.83 -15.05 -16.43
C LEU A 477 -10.12 -14.88 -17.26
N PRO A 478 -11.32 -14.70 -16.65
CA PRO A 478 -12.55 -14.43 -17.40
C PRO A 478 -12.46 -13.13 -18.21
N SER A 479 -12.02 -12.04 -17.59
CA SER A 479 -11.97 -10.71 -18.24
C SER A 479 -10.94 -10.64 -19.35
N TYR A 480 -9.74 -11.20 -19.14
CA TYR A 480 -8.73 -11.33 -20.20
C TYR A 480 -9.24 -12.16 -21.38
N SER A 481 -9.87 -13.32 -21.13
CA SER A 481 -10.31 -14.22 -22.21
C SER A 481 -11.47 -13.62 -23.02
N ALA A 482 -12.43 -12.98 -22.36
CA ALA A 482 -13.50 -12.22 -23.01
C ALA A 482 -12.94 -11.03 -23.79
N PHE A 483 -11.95 -10.31 -23.25
CA PHE A 483 -11.27 -9.21 -23.94
C PHE A 483 -10.60 -9.68 -25.24
N LYS A 484 -9.80 -10.77 -25.20
CA LYS A 484 -9.13 -11.31 -26.40
C LYS A 484 -10.14 -11.70 -27.48
N TYR A 485 -11.20 -12.39 -27.09
CA TYR A 485 -12.29 -12.74 -28.00
C TYR A 485 -12.96 -11.51 -28.64
N LEU A 486 -13.25 -10.47 -27.85
CA LEU A 486 -13.82 -9.22 -28.37
C LEU A 486 -12.82 -8.48 -29.28
N ALA A 487 -11.55 -8.37 -28.89
CA ALA A 487 -10.50 -7.73 -29.67
C ALA A 487 -10.33 -8.36 -31.05
N GLU A 488 -10.34 -9.69 -31.15
CA GLU A 488 -10.33 -10.40 -32.44
C GLU A 488 -11.57 -10.12 -33.28
N ARG A 489 -12.77 -10.09 -32.66
CA ARG A 489 -14.04 -9.80 -33.34
C ARG A 489 -14.18 -8.36 -33.81
N GLN A 490 -13.50 -7.41 -33.15
CA GLN A 490 -13.45 -5.99 -33.55
C GLN A 490 -12.19 -5.66 -34.37
N HIS A 491 -11.31 -6.63 -34.61
CA HIS A 491 -10.00 -6.47 -35.25
C HIS A 491 -9.09 -5.39 -34.62
N THR A 492 -9.28 -5.11 -33.32
CA THR A 492 -8.45 -4.15 -32.56
C THR A 492 -8.60 -4.36 -31.06
N SER A 493 -7.51 -4.24 -30.31
CA SER A 493 -7.52 -4.17 -28.83
C SER A 493 -7.96 -2.79 -28.31
N ASP A 494 -8.05 -1.78 -29.19
CA ASP A 494 -8.47 -0.44 -28.81
C ASP A 494 -9.98 -0.40 -28.49
N TRP A 495 -10.30 -0.76 -27.25
CA TRP A 495 -11.68 -0.94 -26.79
C TRP A 495 -12.53 0.35 -26.89
N LYS A 496 -11.89 1.52 -26.98
CA LYS A 496 -12.55 2.81 -27.23
C LYS A 496 -13.14 2.91 -28.65
N LYS A 497 -12.75 2.01 -29.56
CA LYS A 497 -13.27 1.89 -30.94
C LYS A 497 -14.32 0.79 -31.10
N TRP A 498 -14.60 -0.01 -30.06
CA TRP A 498 -15.61 -1.06 -30.10
C TRP A 498 -17.04 -0.48 -30.10
N PRO A 499 -18.08 -1.24 -30.47
CA PRO A 499 -19.47 -0.85 -30.28
C PRO A 499 -19.76 -0.41 -28.84
N LYS A 500 -20.54 0.67 -28.64
CA LYS A 500 -20.76 1.31 -27.31
C LYS A 500 -21.10 0.35 -26.17
N GLN A 501 -21.92 -0.67 -26.41
CA GLN A 501 -22.26 -1.71 -25.43
C GLN A 501 -21.03 -2.40 -24.81
N PHE A 502 -19.90 -2.46 -25.51
CA PHE A 502 -18.65 -3.03 -24.98
C PHE A 502 -17.69 -1.98 -24.39
N GLN A 503 -18.04 -0.69 -24.44
CA GLN A 503 -17.25 0.41 -23.87
C GLN A 503 -17.66 0.74 -22.43
N GLU A 504 -18.96 0.69 -22.12
CA GLU A 504 -19.49 1.15 -20.82
C GLU A 504 -19.00 0.26 -19.66
N SER A 505 -18.53 0.89 -18.57
CA SER A 505 -17.98 0.18 -17.40
C SER A 505 -18.99 -0.75 -16.74
N ASP A 506 -20.24 -0.29 -16.64
CA ASP A 506 -21.25 -0.89 -15.78
C ASP A 506 -21.82 -2.19 -16.40
N GLU A 507 -21.79 -2.30 -17.72
CA GLU A 507 -22.18 -3.51 -18.46
C GLU A 507 -21.02 -4.52 -18.56
N THR A 508 -19.77 -4.08 -18.39
CA THR A 508 -18.57 -4.88 -18.68
C THR A 508 -18.47 -6.16 -17.85
N VAL A 509 -18.90 -6.15 -16.58
CA VAL A 509 -18.94 -7.36 -15.73
C VAL A 509 -19.93 -8.39 -16.29
N ALA A 510 -21.17 -7.99 -16.57
CA ALA A 510 -22.20 -8.86 -17.10
C ALA A 510 -21.86 -9.40 -18.51
N ILE A 511 -21.13 -8.61 -19.32
CA ILE A 511 -20.62 -9.04 -20.63
C ILE A 511 -19.58 -10.15 -20.46
N VAL A 512 -18.63 -10.00 -19.53
CA VAL A 512 -17.63 -11.03 -19.23
C VAL A 512 -18.32 -12.30 -18.74
N GLU A 513 -19.15 -12.21 -17.69
CA GLU A 513 -19.90 -13.35 -17.14
C GLU A 513 -20.66 -14.10 -18.23
N LYS A 514 -21.39 -13.39 -19.08
CA LYS A 514 -22.15 -13.97 -20.19
C LYS A 514 -21.25 -14.64 -21.24
N LEU A 515 -20.10 -14.06 -21.59
CA LEU A 515 -19.17 -14.61 -22.57
C LEU A 515 -18.41 -15.84 -22.04
N THR A 516 -18.20 -15.91 -20.73
CA THR A 516 -17.46 -16.99 -20.05
C THR A 516 -18.36 -18.08 -19.46
N ALA A 517 -19.68 -17.95 -19.58
CA ALA A 517 -20.64 -18.99 -19.22
C ALA A 517 -20.56 -20.18 -20.20
N ASP A 518 -20.57 -21.40 -19.67
CA ASP A 518 -20.42 -22.63 -20.46
C ASP A 518 -21.53 -22.80 -21.52
N GLU A 519 -22.72 -22.23 -21.30
CA GLU A 519 -23.85 -22.28 -22.24
C GLU A 519 -23.74 -21.26 -23.40
N ASN A 520 -22.73 -20.38 -23.41
CA ASN A 520 -22.60 -19.38 -24.47
C ASN A 520 -22.19 -20.04 -25.80
N PRO A 521 -22.88 -19.76 -26.93
CA PRO A 521 -22.49 -20.31 -28.25
C PRO A 521 -21.07 -19.96 -28.72
N ASN A 522 -20.42 -18.95 -28.13
CA ASN A 522 -19.04 -18.56 -28.42
C ASN A 522 -18.05 -18.96 -27.29
N TYR A 523 -18.50 -19.70 -26.28
CA TYR A 523 -17.68 -20.08 -25.14
C TYR A 523 -16.42 -20.84 -25.57
N LYS A 524 -16.50 -21.71 -26.58
CA LYS A 524 -15.33 -22.42 -27.14
C LYS A 524 -14.20 -21.46 -27.54
N GLN A 525 -14.52 -20.37 -28.23
CA GLN A 525 -13.53 -19.37 -28.65
C GLN A 525 -12.96 -18.57 -27.47
N VAL A 526 -13.74 -18.37 -26.40
CA VAL A 526 -13.28 -17.71 -25.16
C VAL A 526 -12.40 -18.66 -24.34
N GLN A 527 -12.80 -19.92 -24.20
CA GLN A 527 -12.10 -20.97 -23.49
C GLN A 527 -10.73 -21.30 -24.12
N PHE A 528 -10.56 -21.13 -25.44
CA PHE A 528 -9.25 -21.20 -26.08
C PHE A 528 -8.21 -20.32 -25.38
N PHE A 529 -8.53 -19.05 -25.08
CA PHE A 529 -7.59 -18.15 -24.39
C PHE A 529 -7.33 -18.59 -22.94
N MET A 530 -8.34 -19.13 -22.25
CA MET A 530 -8.18 -19.71 -20.91
C MET A 530 -7.21 -20.89 -20.92
N TRP A 531 -7.35 -21.78 -21.91
CA TRP A 531 -6.55 -22.99 -22.08
C TRP A 531 -5.09 -22.68 -22.48
N VAL A 532 -4.86 -21.66 -23.31
CA VAL A 532 -3.50 -21.16 -23.61
C VAL A 532 -2.81 -20.64 -22.35
N GLN A 533 -3.53 -19.87 -21.51
CA GLN A 533 -2.98 -19.36 -20.25
C GLN A 533 -2.68 -20.46 -19.24
N TYR A 534 -3.52 -21.50 -19.15
CA TYR A 534 -3.26 -22.69 -18.34
C TYR A 534 -1.94 -23.37 -18.71
N HIS A 535 -1.70 -23.63 -20.01
CA HIS A 535 -0.45 -24.28 -20.42
C HIS A 535 0.78 -23.40 -20.23
N LEU A 536 0.66 -22.07 -20.33
CA LEU A 536 1.74 -21.13 -20.00
C LEU A 536 2.06 -21.16 -18.49
N ASP A 537 1.05 -21.08 -17.62
CA ASP A 537 1.23 -21.14 -16.15
C ASP A 537 1.83 -22.49 -15.73
N LYS A 538 1.34 -23.61 -16.28
CA LYS A 538 1.88 -24.96 -16.03
C LYS A 538 3.36 -25.08 -16.40
N GLN A 539 3.76 -24.54 -17.56
CA GLN A 539 5.17 -24.54 -18.00
C GLN A 539 6.05 -23.62 -17.13
N LEU A 540 5.56 -22.43 -16.75
CA LEU A 540 6.29 -21.49 -15.91
C LEU A 540 6.47 -22.03 -14.47
N ARG A 541 5.40 -22.59 -13.87
CA ARG A 541 5.43 -23.25 -12.55
C ARG A 541 6.43 -24.41 -12.53
N HIS A 542 6.43 -25.24 -13.58
CA HIS A 542 7.41 -26.33 -13.72
C HIS A 542 8.85 -25.79 -13.78
N ALA A 543 9.12 -24.79 -14.62
CA ALA A 543 10.44 -24.18 -14.71
C ALA A 543 10.90 -23.55 -13.37
N SER A 544 9.97 -22.97 -12.60
CA SER A 544 10.25 -22.46 -11.27
C SER A 544 10.62 -23.55 -10.25
N SER A 545 9.93 -24.70 -10.27
CA SER A 545 10.30 -25.87 -9.45
C SER A 545 11.72 -26.34 -9.76
N VAL A 546 12.06 -26.47 -11.04
CA VAL A 546 13.41 -26.90 -11.46
C VAL A 546 14.46 -25.87 -11.04
N CYS A 547 14.19 -24.56 -11.14
CA CYS A 547 15.09 -23.53 -10.60
C CYS A 547 15.32 -23.72 -9.09
N LYS A 548 14.26 -24.01 -8.33
CA LYS A 548 14.33 -24.25 -6.88
C LYS A 548 15.14 -25.49 -6.53
N GLU A 549 14.97 -26.57 -7.28
CA GLU A 549 15.74 -27.83 -7.15
C GLU A 549 17.23 -27.59 -7.38
N HIS A 550 17.59 -26.81 -8.41
CA HIS A 550 18.95 -26.33 -8.71
C HIS A 550 19.44 -25.20 -7.78
N ARG A 551 18.66 -24.82 -6.75
CA ARG A 551 18.99 -23.75 -5.78
C ARG A 551 19.26 -22.39 -6.43
N VAL A 552 18.57 -22.10 -7.53
CA VAL A 552 18.58 -20.83 -8.26
C VAL A 552 17.26 -20.10 -8.03
N PHE A 553 17.31 -18.89 -7.47
CA PHE A 553 16.13 -18.05 -7.34
C PHE A 553 15.71 -17.51 -8.72
N LEU A 554 14.60 -18.01 -9.26
CA LEU A 554 13.95 -17.40 -10.41
C LEU A 554 13.32 -16.06 -10.00
N LYS A 555 13.82 -14.97 -10.56
CA LYS A 555 13.44 -13.58 -10.25
C LYS A 555 12.68 -12.95 -11.41
N GLY A 556 11.41 -12.63 -11.18
CA GLY A 556 10.54 -11.97 -12.15
C GLY A 556 10.74 -10.46 -12.21
N ASP A 557 9.98 -9.80 -13.09
CA ASP A 557 9.96 -8.36 -13.27
C ASP A 557 8.52 -7.90 -13.57
N ILE A 558 8.06 -6.87 -12.87
CA ILE A 558 6.69 -6.35 -12.92
C ILE A 558 6.74 -4.93 -13.49
N PRO A 559 6.17 -4.67 -14.69
CA PRO A 559 5.99 -3.33 -15.21
C PRO A 559 5.12 -2.48 -14.28
N ILE A 560 5.49 -1.22 -14.09
CA ILE A 560 4.70 -0.29 -13.25
C ILE A 560 3.28 -0.10 -13.81
N GLY A 561 3.11 -0.03 -15.13
CA GLY A 561 1.82 0.21 -15.79
C GLY A 561 1.36 -0.92 -16.72
N VAL A 562 0.31 -0.63 -17.48
CA VAL A 562 -0.25 -1.46 -18.56
C VAL A 562 -0.59 -0.55 -19.75
N ASP A 563 -0.80 -1.11 -20.95
CA ASP A 563 -1.24 -0.31 -22.09
C ASP A 563 -2.62 0.32 -21.85
N SER A 564 -2.86 1.52 -22.37
CA SER A 564 -4.17 2.21 -22.36
C SER A 564 -5.30 1.46 -23.09
N LYS A 565 -4.94 0.44 -23.87
CA LYS A 565 -5.81 -0.47 -24.65
C LYS A 565 -5.77 -1.91 -24.11
N SER A 566 -5.29 -2.11 -22.88
CA SER A 566 -5.21 -3.41 -22.21
C SER A 566 -6.57 -3.96 -21.77
N ALA A 567 -6.64 -5.28 -21.55
CA ALA A 567 -7.75 -5.94 -20.86
C ALA A 567 -7.98 -5.35 -19.46
N ASP A 568 -6.89 -4.98 -18.78
CA ASP A 568 -6.89 -4.36 -17.47
C ASP A 568 -7.58 -2.97 -17.47
N THR A 569 -7.26 -2.10 -18.43
CA THR A 569 -7.92 -0.79 -18.57
C THR A 569 -9.36 -0.87 -19.08
N TRP A 570 -9.70 -1.96 -19.78
CA TRP A 570 -11.08 -2.23 -20.19
C TRP A 570 -11.95 -2.63 -18.99
N PHE A 571 -11.55 -3.67 -18.25
CA PHE A 571 -12.34 -4.31 -17.19
C PHE A 571 -12.12 -3.69 -15.80
N PHE A 572 -10.87 -3.48 -15.38
CA PHE A 572 -10.53 -2.91 -14.07
C PHE A 572 -10.40 -1.38 -14.10
N ARG A 573 -11.12 -0.72 -15.03
CA ARG A 573 -10.95 0.69 -15.39
C ARG A 573 -10.93 1.67 -14.22
N LYS A 574 -11.70 1.41 -13.16
CA LYS A 574 -11.77 2.27 -11.96
C LYS A 574 -10.42 2.54 -11.30
N TYR A 575 -9.45 1.63 -11.45
CA TYR A 575 -8.09 1.80 -10.92
C TYR A 575 -7.16 2.66 -11.79
N PHE A 576 -7.64 3.21 -12.91
CA PHE A 576 -6.83 3.95 -13.87
C PHE A 576 -7.43 5.33 -14.18
N LYS A 577 -6.60 6.38 -14.10
CA LYS A 577 -6.91 7.75 -14.51
C LYS A 577 -6.72 7.88 -16.02
N MET A 578 -7.74 7.46 -16.80
CA MET A 578 -7.67 7.33 -18.26
C MET A 578 -7.47 8.65 -19.05
N ASP A 579 -7.59 9.79 -18.36
CA ASP A 579 -7.31 11.16 -18.78
C ASP A 579 -5.84 11.59 -18.59
N THR A 580 -5.01 10.71 -18.03
CA THR A 580 -3.59 10.97 -17.75
C THR A 580 -2.71 9.77 -18.10
N GLN A 581 -1.40 10.01 -18.21
CA GLN A 581 -0.37 9.08 -18.66
C GLN A 581 0.87 9.19 -17.76
N ALA A 582 1.54 8.07 -17.51
CA ALA A 582 2.77 8.00 -16.74
C ALA A 582 3.98 8.32 -17.63
N GLY A 583 5.02 8.89 -17.02
CA GLY A 583 6.26 9.20 -17.71
C GLY A 583 7.42 9.51 -16.77
N ALA A 584 8.39 10.26 -17.28
CA ALA A 584 9.48 10.85 -16.51
C ALA A 584 9.67 12.33 -16.87
N PRO A 585 10.05 13.19 -15.91
CA PRO A 585 10.37 14.59 -16.17
C PRO A 585 11.63 14.72 -17.04
N PRO A 586 11.87 15.90 -17.64
CA PRO A 586 13.16 16.23 -18.22
C PRO A 586 14.32 16.03 -17.22
N ASP A 587 15.42 15.47 -17.69
CA ASP A 587 16.65 15.28 -16.90
C ASP A 587 17.90 15.56 -17.75
N ALA A 588 19.08 15.30 -17.18
CA ALA A 588 20.37 15.53 -17.85
C ALA A 588 20.61 14.63 -19.09
N PHE A 589 19.80 13.60 -19.30
CA PHE A 589 19.91 12.63 -20.39
C PHE A 589 18.74 12.74 -21.40
N SER A 590 17.55 13.19 -20.97
CA SER A 590 16.41 13.51 -21.84
C SER A 590 15.85 14.91 -21.56
N GLN A 591 16.15 15.86 -22.44
CA GLN A 591 15.68 17.25 -22.34
C GLN A 591 14.16 17.41 -22.50
N HIS A 592 13.46 16.40 -23.01
CA HIS A 592 12.01 16.40 -23.21
C HIS A 592 11.25 15.47 -22.26
N GLY A 593 11.95 14.90 -21.28
CA GLY A 593 11.42 13.85 -20.42
C GLY A 593 11.08 12.59 -21.20
N GLN A 594 10.12 11.83 -20.72
CA GLN A 594 9.59 10.64 -21.39
C GLN A 594 8.07 10.56 -21.17
N ASN A 595 7.30 10.22 -22.19
CA ASN A 595 5.91 9.82 -22.06
C ASN A 595 5.82 8.32 -22.34
N TRP A 596 5.38 7.53 -21.36
CA TRP A 596 5.25 6.07 -21.48
C TRP A 596 3.84 5.63 -21.90
N GLN A 597 2.89 6.57 -22.00
CA GLN A 597 1.51 6.38 -22.48
C GLN A 597 0.62 5.42 -21.65
N PHE A 598 1.16 4.74 -20.64
CA PHE A 598 0.41 3.95 -19.66
C PHE A 598 -0.44 4.87 -18.77
N PRO A 599 -1.74 4.60 -18.54
CA PRO A 599 -2.54 5.46 -17.67
C PRO A 599 -2.06 5.40 -16.22
N CYS A 600 -2.05 6.54 -15.53
CA CYS A 600 -1.69 6.59 -14.12
C CYS A 600 -2.71 5.85 -13.24
N TYR A 601 -2.27 5.31 -12.11
CA TYR A 601 -3.19 4.69 -11.15
C TYR A 601 -4.10 5.71 -10.47
N ASN A 602 -5.35 5.31 -10.26
CA ASN A 602 -6.26 5.94 -9.32
C ASN A 602 -6.03 5.33 -7.93
N TRP A 603 -4.97 5.77 -7.25
CA TRP A 603 -4.59 5.25 -5.93
C TRP A 603 -5.70 5.35 -4.88
N ALA A 604 -6.59 6.34 -4.97
CA ALA A 604 -7.74 6.48 -4.07
C ALA A 604 -8.75 5.32 -4.23
N GLU A 605 -9.09 4.92 -5.46
CA GLU A 605 -9.95 3.75 -5.70
C GLU A 605 -9.26 2.43 -5.33
N ILE A 606 -7.95 2.35 -5.54
CA ILE A 606 -7.15 1.19 -5.12
C ILE A 606 -7.16 1.07 -3.58
N GLU A 607 -6.94 2.14 -2.83
CA GLU A 607 -6.97 2.14 -1.35
C GLU A 607 -8.39 1.88 -0.80
N ASN A 608 -9.41 2.45 -1.45
CA ASN A 608 -10.82 2.22 -1.13
C ASN A 608 -11.17 0.73 -1.21
N ASP A 609 -10.81 0.07 -2.32
CA ASP A 609 -10.94 -1.38 -2.52
C ASP A 609 -9.75 -2.19 -1.92
N LYS A 610 -9.14 -1.66 -0.84
CA LYS A 610 -8.10 -2.30 -0.03
C LYS A 610 -7.01 -2.98 -0.84
N PHE A 611 -6.49 -2.28 -1.83
CA PHE A 611 -5.39 -2.68 -2.72
C PHE A 611 -5.59 -4.01 -3.47
N VAL A 612 -6.83 -4.48 -3.63
CA VAL A 612 -7.13 -5.81 -4.22
C VAL A 612 -6.42 -6.03 -5.56
N TYR A 613 -6.46 -5.07 -6.48
CA TYR A 613 -5.78 -5.18 -7.79
C TYR A 613 -4.29 -5.49 -7.68
N TRP A 614 -3.56 -4.72 -6.87
CA TRP A 614 -2.12 -4.90 -6.69
C TRP A 614 -1.79 -6.15 -5.85
N THR A 615 -2.60 -6.46 -4.84
CA THR A 615 -2.49 -7.72 -4.08
C THR A 615 -2.61 -8.92 -5.00
N GLN A 616 -3.58 -8.91 -5.93
CA GLN A 616 -3.76 -9.98 -6.93
C GLN A 616 -2.61 -10.06 -7.94
N ARG A 617 -2.00 -8.93 -8.34
CA ARG A 617 -0.76 -8.96 -9.16
C ARG A 617 0.37 -9.67 -8.42
N MET A 618 0.55 -9.41 -7.13
CA MET A 618 1.57 -10.11 -6.32
C MET A 618 1.26 -11.60 -6.17
N HIS A 619 -0.01 -11.98 -5.91
CA HIS A 619 -0.44 -13.38 -5.84
C HIS A 619 -0.26 -14.16 -7.16
N VAL A 620 -0.37 -13.51 -8.33
CA VAL A 620 -0.05 -14.18 -9.60
C VAL A 620 1.46 -14.39 -9.75
N MET A 621 2.28 -13.44 -9.30
CA MET A 621 3.74 -13.55 -9.41
C MET A 621 4.35 -14.56 -8.41
N GLU A 622 3.87 -14.64 -7.17
CA GLU A 622 4.42 -15.56 -6.15
C GLU A 622 4.24 -17.04 -6.52
N ARG A 623 3.25 -17.39 -7.37
CA ARG A 623 3.04 -18.75 -7.90
C ARG A 623 4.27 -19.31 -8.61
N SER A 624 5.09 -18.43 -9.17
CA SER A 624 6.16 -18.80 -10.11
C SER A 624 7.50 -18.09 -9.84
N PHE A 625 7.54 -17.03 -9.05
CA PHE A 625 8.76 -16.25 -8.81
C PHE A 625 9.16 -16.25 -7.34
N HIS A 626 10.44 -16.51 -7.09
CA HIS A 626 11.04 -16.51 -5.75
C HIS A 626 11.38 -15.09 -5.26
N ALA A 627 11.50 -14.17 -6.20
CA ALA A 627 11.69 -12.74 -5.97
C ALA A 627 11.13 -11.98 -7.18
N VAL A 628 10.73 -10.73 -7.00
CA VAL A 628 10.30 -9.87 -8.11
C VAL A 628 11.07 -8.56 -8.09
N ARG A 629 11.39 -8.05 -9.28
CA ARG A 629 11.64 -6.62 -9.49
C ARG A 629 10.29 -5.95 -9.69
N ILE A 630 10.08 -4.82 -9.02
CA ILE A 630 9.02 -3.87 -9.38
C ILE A 630 9.74 -2.77 -10.17
N ASP A 631 9.43 -2.66 -11.45
CA ASP A 631 9.93 -1.58 -12.27
C ASP A 631 9.37 -0.23 -11.78
N HIS A 632 10.17 0.83 -11.92
CA HIS A 632 9.83 2.17 -11.44
C HIS A 632 9.14 2.22 -10.05
N ILE A 633 9.71 1.55 -9.04
CA ILE A 633 9.19 1.51 -7.66
C ILE A 633 8.84 2.89 -7.06
N LEU A 634 9.49 3.96 -7.54
CA LEU A 634 9.18 5.35 -7.18
C LEU A 634 7.71 5.73 -7.45
N GLY A 635 7.05 5.10 -8.44
CA GLY A 635 5.64 5.32 -8.78
C GLY A 635 4.64 4.96 -7.67
N PHE A 636 5.06 4.20 -6.65
CA PHE A 636 4.28 3.97 -5.41
C PHE A 636 4.35 5.15 -4.44
N PHE A 637 5.38 6.01 -4.55
CA PHE A 637 5.52 7.22 -3.74
C PHE A 637 5.04 8.46 -4.49
N ARG A 638 5.43 8.61 -5.77
CA ARG A 638 4.92 9.61 -6.70
C ARG A 638 5.20 9.20 -8.14
N ILE A 639 4.23 9.39 -9.03
CA ILE A 639 4.41 9.20 -10.48
C ILE A 639 4.48 10.56 -11.18
N TRP A 640 5.23 10.67 -12.28
CA TRP A 640 5.17 11.83 -13.15
C TRP A 640 3.96 11.69 -14.08
N GLN A 641 2.94 12.52 -13.84
CA GLN A 641 1.63 12.45 -14.46
C GLN A 641 1.49 13.50 -15.56
N ILE A 642 1.37 13.03 -16.79
CA ILE A 642 1.20 13.78 -18.04
C ILE A 642 -0.29 13.76 -18.43
N PRO A 643 -0.93 14.87 -18.82
CA PRO A 643 -2.28 14.85 -19.39
C PRO A 643 -2.34 14.03 -20.68
N SER A 644 -3.42 13.26 -20.91
CA SER A 644 -3.53 12.36 -22.07
C SER A 644 -3.56 13.05 -23.44
N ASN A 645 -3.68 14.38 -23.46
CA ASN A 645 -3.62 15.22 -24.67
C ASN A 645 -2.23 15.84 -24.91
N SER A 646 -1.22 15.47 -24.10
CA SER A 646 0.19 15.79 -24.31
C SER A 646 0.97 14.57 -24.82
N CYS A 647 1.91 14.83 -25.72
CA CYS A 647 2.83 13.84 -26.28
C CYS A 647 4.22 13.90 -25.61
N SER A 648 4.54 15.00 -24.90
CA SER A 648 5.84 15.23 -24.27
C SER A 648 5.84 14.91 -22.77
N GLY A 649 7.00 14.49 -22.24
CA GLY A 649 7.23 14.41 -20.80
C GLY A 649 7.41 15.77 -20.12
N MET A 650 7.43 16.89 -20.86
CA MET A 650 7.63 18.24 -20.31
C MET A 650 6.39 18.82 -19.61
N HIS A 651 5.18 18.36 -19.93
CA HIS A 651 3.92 18.97 -19.46
C HIS A 651 3.24 18.08 -18.43
N ALA A 652 3.74 18.11 -17.21
CA ALA A 652 3.35 17.16 -16.19
C ALA A 652 3.69 17.64 -14.77
N GLN A 653 3.18 16.90 -13.80
CA GLN A 653 3.42 17.11 -12.38
C GLN A 653 3.73 15.79 -11.67
N PHE A 654 4.35 15.84 -10.51
CA PHE A 654 4.36 14.68 -9.62
C PHE A 654 2.97 14.51 -8.99
N GLU A 655 2.50 13.27 -8.94
CA GLU A 655 1.26 12.87 -8.28
C GLU A 655 1.55 11.71 -7.29
N PRO A 656 1.39 11.91 -5.97
CA PRO A 656 1.15 13.19 -5.30
C PRO A 656 2.32 14.17 -5.45
N GLY A 657 1.98 15.46 -5.54
CA GLY A 657 2.94 16.57 -5.62
C GLY A 657 2.79 17.52 -4.43
N GLN A 658 3.85 18.26 -4.12
CA GLN A 658 3.72 19.43 -3.24
C GLN A 658 3.04 20.55 -4.03
N CYS A 659 1.85 20.97 -3.59
CA CYS A 659 1.12 22.07 -4.20
C CYS A 659 1.39 23.39 -3.47
N ILE A 660 1.41 24.50 -4.20
CA ILE A 660 1.33 25.83 -3.61
C ILE A 660 -0.14 26.22 -3.45
N HIS A 661 -0.50 26.60 -2.23
CA HIS A 661 -1.84 27.11 -1.95
C HIS A 661 -2.03 28.51 -2.55
N LYS A 662 -3.21 28.73 -3.14
CA LYS A 662 -3.67 30.04 -3.65
C LYS A 662 -3.48 31.18 -2.65
N SER A 663 -3.71 30.94 -1.36
CA SER A 663 -3.51 31.93 -0.29
C SER A 663 -2.07 32.38 -0.14
N TRP A 664 -1.08 31.50 -0.38
CA TRP A 664 0.33 31.85 -0.36
C TRP A 664 0.68 32.77 -1.53
N LEU A 665 0.19 32.46 -2.74
CA LEU A 665 0.40 33.28 -3.94
C LEU A 665 -0.19 34.68 -3.78
N GLN A 666 -1.43 34.77 -3.27
CA GLN A 666 -2.10 36.04 -2.99
C GLN A 666 -1.35 36.85 -1.93
N ALA A 667 -0.83 36.21 -0.87
CA ALA A 667 -0.01 36.89 0.14
C ALA A 667 1.33 37.42 -0.40
N HIS A 668 1.81 36.91 -1.53
CA HIS A 668 3.03 37.35 -2.23
C HIS A 668 2.72 38.17 -3.50
N GLY A 669 1.50 38.71 -3.63
CA GLY A 669 1.12 39.67 -4.68
C GLY A 669 0.63 39.05 -6.00
N VAL A 670 0.46 37.72 -6.06
CA VAL A 670 -0.14 37.03 -7.22
C VAL A 670 -1.64 36.87 -6.95
N GLU A 671 -2.40 37.94 -7.18
CA GLU A 671 -3.84 37.97 -6.93
C GLU A 671 -4.65 37.18 -7.96
N ASP A 672 -4.25 37.25 -9.24
CA ASP A 672 -4.95 36.67 -10.38
C ASP A 672 -4.61 35.19 -10.64
N THR A 673 -4.88 34.33 -9.67
CA THR A 673 -4.57 32.89 -9.79
C THR A 673 -5.56 32.09 -10.67
N ASN A 674 -6.57 32.75 -11.26
CA ASN A 674 -7.66 32.09 -12.00
C ASN A 674 -8.05 32.83 -13.31
N GLY A 675 -7.41 33.96 -13.64
CA GLY A 675 -7.63 34.75 -14.84
C GLY A 675 -6.47 34.65 -15.81
N ARG A 676 -5.88 35.79 -16.19
CA ARG A 676 -4.85 35.94 -17.24
C ARG A 676 -3.73 34.93 -17.11
N LEU A 677 -3.18 34.77 -15.91
CA LEU A 677 -1.99 33.96 -15.67
C LEU A 677 -2.23 32.46 -15.92
N THR A 678 -3.50 32.04 -16.05
CA THR A 678 -3.92 30.67 -16.36
C THR A 678 -4.44 30.48 -17.79
N LYS A 679 -4.41 31.53 -18.63
CA LYS A 679 -4.90 31.51 -20.01
C LYS A 679 -3.76 31.71 -21.03
N PRO A 680 -3.87 31.13 -22.24
CA PRO A 680 -3.02 31.51 -23.37
C PRO A 680 -3.06 33.03 -23.62
N TYR A 681 -1.89 33.60 -23.93
CA TYR A 681 -1.71 35.00 -24.33
C TYR A 681 -0.66 35.03 -25.44
N ILE A 682 -1.13 34.92 -26.68
CA ILE A 682 -0.30 34.77 -27.88
C ILE A 682 -0.38 36.07 -28.66
N THR A 683 0.75 36.74 -28.87
CA THR A 683 0.82 38.00 -29.60
C THR A 683 1.56 37.85 -30.92
N HIS A 684 1.33 38.75 -31.86
CA HIS A 684 2.07 38.83 -33.12
C HIS A 684 3.58 39.00 -32.90
N GLN A 685 4.00 39.72 -31.84
CA GLN A 685 5.42 39.79 -31.49
C GLN A 685 5.97 38.41 -31.11
N ILE A 686 5.23 37.64 -30.29
CA ILE A 686 5.64 36.28 -29.91
C ILE A 686 5.72 35.40 -31.16
N VAL A 687 4.66 35.33 -31.99
CA VAL A 687 4.67 34.54 -33.23
C VAL A 687 5.85 34.95 -34.14
N SER A 688 6.05 36.26 -34.36
CA SER A 688 7.16 36.79 -35.16
C SER A 688 8.55 36.47 -34.60
N GLU A 689 8.75 36.50 -33.28
CA GLU A 689 10.03 36.14 -32.68
C GLU A 689 10.37 34.66 -32.82
N LEU A 690 9.35 33.80 -32.85
CA LEU A 690 9.51 32.35 -32.88
C LEU A 690 9.74 31.80 -34.29
N PHE A 691 9.13 32.41 -35.31
CA PHE A 691 9.30 32.01 -36.73
C PHE A 691 10.30 32.91 -37.51
N LYS A 692 11.28 33.51 -36.80
CA LYS A 692 12.31 34.36 -37.43
C LYS A 692 13.34 33.60 -38.28
N GLU A 693 13.58 32.32 -37.99
CA GLU A 693 14.65 31.55 -38.64
C GLU A 693 14.25 30.93 -40.00
N THR A 694 12.96 30.68 -40.26
CA THR A 694 12.50 30.16 -41.56
C THR A 694 12.67 31.16 -42.72
N GLN A 695 12.81 32.46 -42.39
CA GLN A 695 13.08 33.51 -43.39
C GLN A 695 14.49 33.48 -44.00
N THR A 696 15.42 32.66 -43.46
CA THR A 696 16.83 32.65 -43.90
C THR A 696 17.15 31.66 -45.03
N ASP A 697 16.41 31.72 -46.15
CA ASP A 697 16.84 31.03 -47.39
C ASP A 697 16.66 31.88 -48.67
N GLY A 698 17.12 33.12 -48.61
CA GLY A 698 17.76 33.84 -49.73
C GLY A 698 16.94 34.20 -50.98
N LYS A 699 15.66 33.83 -51.08
CA LYS A 699 14.79 34.19 -52.20
C LYS A 699 14.07 35.51 -51.92
N CYS A 700 14.33 36.52 -52.76
CA CYS A 700 13.57 37.78 -52.73
C CYS A 700 12.07 37.49 -52.87
N GLN A 701 11.28 37.92 -51.89
CA GLN A 701 9.83 37.98 -52.00
C GLN A 701 9.44 38.79 -53.25
N LYS A 702 8.47 38.29 -54.01
CA LYS A 702 7.80 39.11 -55.03
C LYS A 702 6.69 39.91 -54.36
N GLU A 703 6.49 41.14 -54.82
CA GLU A 703 5.33 41.93 -54.40
C GLU A 703 4.03 41.18 -54.74
N GLY A 704 3.29 40.79 -53.71
CA GLY A 704 1.99 40.09 -53.82
C GLY A 704 1.94 38.65 -53.30
N GLU A 705 3.03 38.08 -52.78
CA GLU A 705 3.01 36.81 -52.04
C GLU A 705 2.87 37.07 -50.54
N GLU A 706 1.89 36.45 -49.87
CA GLU A 706 1.73 36.50 -48.39
C GLU A 706 2.98 35.95 -47.70
N SER A 707 3.35 36.53 -46.55
CA SER A 707 4.51 36.01 -45.83
C SER A 707 4.21 34.63 -45.25
N GLU A 708 5.23 33.80 -45.11
CA GLU A 708 5.12 32.48 -44.46
C GLU A 708 4.50 32.59 -43.05
N LEU A 709 4.75 33.70 -42.36
CA LEU A 709 4.15 34.01 -41.07
C LEU A 709 2.64 34.29 -41.16
N ASP A 710 2.18 34.98 -42.20
CA ASP A 710 0.74 35.20 -42.43
C ASP A 710 0.04 33.85 -42.69
N GLN A 711 0.67 32.95 -43.43
CA GLN A 711 0.16 31.59 -43.68
C GLN A 711 0.12 30.74 -42.40
N ILE A 712 1.13 30.84 -41.52
CA ILE A 712 1.12 30.18 -40.20
C ILE A 712 0.00 30.76 -39.31
N VAL A 713 -0.18 32.08 -39.31
CA VAL A 713 -1.28 32.74 -38.58
C VAL A 713 -2.63 32.26 -39.11
N GLU A 714 -2.85 32.30 -40.43
CA GLU A 714 -4.11 31.88 -41.05
C GLU A 714 -4.37 30.38 -40.89
N GLU A 715 -3.38 29.51 -40.93
CA GLU A 715 -3.60 28.07 -40.79
C GLU A 715 -3.93 27.68 -39.34
N TYR A 716 -3.13 28.11 -38.35
CA TYR A 716 -3.16 27.56 -36.99
C TYR A 716 -3.97 28.40 -35.97
N PHE A 717 -4.25 29.68 -36.26
CA PHE A 717 -4.83 30.62 -35.28
C PHE A 717 -6.12 31.31 -35.75
N ASP A 718 -7.02 31.56 -34.81
CA ASP A 718 -8.10 32.55 -34.93
C ASP A 718 -7.67 33.84 -34.23
N TYR A 719 -8.19 34.99 -34.67
CA TYR A 719 -7.94 36.28 -33.99
C TYR A 719 -8.61 36.31 -32.61
N GLY A 720 -7.87 36.80 -31.61
CA GLY A 720 -8.38 37.02 -30.25
C GLY A 720 -9.50 38.06 -30.22
N SER A 721 -10.35 38.01 -29.18
CA SER A 721 -11.35 39.06 -28.99
C SER A 721 -10.67 40.37 -28.58
N THR A 722 -11.20 41.53 -29.02
CA THR A 722 -10.53 42.83 -28.90
C THR A 722 -10.62 43.45 -27.50
N GLY A 723 -10.11 42.74 -26.50
CA GLY A 723 -9.70 43.29 -25.22
C GLY A 723 -8.20 43.09 -25.03
N ASP A 724 -7.56 43.93 -24.22
CA ASP A 724 -6.11 43.87 -23.88
C ASP A 724 -5.69 42.55 -23.15
N ASP A 725 -6.61 41.60 -23.08
CA ASP A 725 -6.70 40.58 -22.04
C ASP A 725 -6.74 39.13 -22.55
N GLU A 726 -6.72 38.92 -23.88
CA GLU A 726 -6.73 37.58 -24.50
C GLU A 726 -5.59 37.33 -25.50
N GLY A 727 -4.79 38.36 -25.81
CA GLY A 727 -3.73 38.30 -26.83
C GLY A 727 -4.28 38.54 -28.24
N ASP A 728 -3.38 38.58 -29.23
CA ASP A 728 -3.75 38.80 -30.63
C ASP A 728 -4.36 37.53 -31.27
N TYR A 729 -4.01 36.34 -30.74
CA TYR A 729 -4.32 35.04 -31.35
C TYR A 729 -4.76 33.96 -30.35
N LEU A 730 -5.64 33.08 -30.81
CA LEU A 730 -6.06 31.85 -30.14
C LEU A 730 -5.84 30.65 -31.07
N PHE A 731 -5.44 29.49 -30.56
CA PHE A 731 -5.37 28.27 -31.38
C PHE A 731 -6.76 27.85 -31.84
N LYS A 732 -6.91 27.57 -33.14
CA LYS A 732 -8.15 27.00 -33.68
C LYS A 732 -8.48 25.68 -33.00
N PRO A 733 -9.76 25.29 -32.83
CA PRO A 733 -10.16 24.10 -32.08
C PRO A 733 -9.40 22.81 -32.43
N GLN A 734 -9.08 22.60 -33.71
CA GLN A 734 -8.32 21.44 -34.21
C GLN A 734 -6.81 21.45 -33.92
N PHE A 735 -6.28 22.50 -33.28
CA PHE A 735 -4.87 22.64 -32.89
C PHE A 735 -4.69 22.98 -31.39
N GLN A 736 -5.76 22.86 -30.57
CA GLN A 736 -5.71 23.25 -29.16
C GLN A 736 -4.92 22.30 -28.24
N THR A 737 -4.54 21.11 -28.74
CA THR A 737 -3.77 20.12 -27.97
C THR A 737 -2.57 19.60 -28.76
N GLU A 738 -1.54 19.14 -28.05
CA GLU A 738 -0.34 18.58 -28.66
C GLU A 738 -0.69 17.36 -29.54
N VAL A 739 -1.54 16.47 -29.04
CA VAL A 739 -2.08 15.32 -29.79
C VAL A 739 -2.81 15.77 -31.06
N SER A 740 -3.67 16.80 -30.99
CA SER A 740 -4.39 17.28 -32.19
C SER A 740 -3.50 17.89 -33.27
N ILE A 741 -2.32 18.43 -32.89
CA ILE A 741 -1.31 18.90 -33.85
C ILE A 741 -0.60 17.69 -34.48
N TYR A 742 -0.20 16.69 -33.68
CA TYR A 742 0.43 15.47 -34.18
C TYR A 742 -0.48 14.59 -35.05
N GLU A 743 -1.73 14.35 -34.64
CA GLU A 743 -2.66 13.45 -35.36
C GLU A 743 -3.17 14.03 -36.69
N ASN A 744 -2.89 15.30 -36.98
CA ASN A 744 -3.26 15.96 -38.25
C ASN A 744 -2.30 15.63 -39.42
N GLU A 745 -1.57 14.52 -39.32
CA GLU A 745 -0.67 13.93 -40.34
C GLU A 745 -1.29 13.76 -41.75
N SER A 746 -2.61 13.94 -41.90
CA SER A 746 -3.29 14.05 -43.19
C SER A 746 -2.80 15.22 -44.06
N ARG A 747 -2.08 16.20 -43.49
CA ARG A 747 -1.44 17.32 -44.22
C ARG A 747 0.09 17.18 -44.27
N LYS A 748 0.60 16.27 -45.11
CA LYS A 748 2.02 16.25 -45.47
C LYS A 748 2.48 17.59 -46.09
N TRP A 749 3.38 18.27 -45.40
CA TRP A 749 4.37 19.21 -45.95
C TRP A 749 3.85 20.34 -46.84
N LYS A 750 3.01 21.24 -46.29
CA LYS A 750 2.77 22.54 -46.94
C LYS A 750 3.83 23.59 -46.62
N ILE A 751 4.28 23.66 -45.36
CA ILE A 751 5.24 24.68 -44.88
C ILE A 751 6.58 24.04 -44.49
N GLY A 752 6.59 22.86 -43.87
CA GLY A 752 7.80 22.03 -43.74
C GLY A 752 7.93 21.29 -42.39
N PRO A 753 8.85 20.30 -42.28
CA PRO A 753 9.03 19.52 -41.05
C PRO A 753 9.48 20.34 -39.85
N GLU A 754 10.26 21.39 -40.13
CA GLU A 754 10.82 22.25 -39.10
C GLU A 754 9.70 23.11 -38.51
N THR A 755 8.81 23.71 -39.33
CA THR A 755 7.74 24.59 -38.87
C THR A 755 6.76 23.91 -37.90
N ASP A 756 6.30 22.69 -38.18
CA ASP A 756 5.43 21.94 -37.24
C ASP A 756 6.17 21.55 -35.96
N ALA A 757 7.45 21.17 -36.07
CA ALA A 757 8.30 20.90 -34.91
C ALA A 757 8.56 22.18 -34.08
N HIS A 758 8.66 23.34 -34.71
CA HIS A 758 8.76 24.65 -34.05
C HIS A 758 7.44 25.07 -33.39
N ILE A 759 6.28 24.89 -34.04
CA ILE A 759 4.96 25.13 -33.43
C ILE A 759 4.80 24.26 -32.17
N LEU A 760 5.12 22.97 -32.26
CA LEU A 760 5.10 22.06 -31.10
C LEU A 760 6.13 22.46 -30.04
N PHE A 761 7.38 22.76 -30.42
CA PHE A 761 8.42 23.22 -29.51
C PHE A 761 8.05 24.55 -28.80
N HIS A 762 7.27 25.41 -29.45
CA HIS A 762 6.86 26.70 -28.90
C HIS A 762 5.55 26.67 -28.13
N TYR A 763 4.57 25.84 -28.52
CA TYR A 763 3.48 25.45 -27.63
C TYR A 763 4.06 24.80 -26.36
N ARG A 764 5.07 23.95 -26.51
CA ARG A 764 5.83 23.38 -25.39
C ARG A 764 6.52 24.43 -24.56
N LYS A 765 7.30 25.33 -25.17
CA LYS A 765 8.01 26.44 -24.49
C LYS A 765 7.05 27.43 -23.83
N TYR A 766 5.85 27.64 -24.37
CA TYR A 766 4.83 28.53 -23.82
C TYR A 766 4.15 27.94 -22.58
N LEU A 767 3.60 26.71 -22.67
CA LEU A 767 3.08 25.98 -21.51
C LEU A 767 4.17 25.82 -20.44
N HIS A 768 5.38 25.48 -20.86
CA HIS A 768 6.56 25.41 -19.98
C HIS A 768 6.95 26.77 -19.40
N HIS A 769 6.71 27.91 -20.07
CA HIS A 769 6.99 29.24 -19.51
C HIS A 769 5.93 29.69 -18.50
N CYS A 770 4.65 29.38 -18.74
CA CYS A 770 3.60 29.53 -17.73
C CYS A 770 3.93 28.68 -16.49
N TYR A 771 4.34 27.42 -16.70
CA TYR A 771 4.70 26.49 -15.62
C TYR A 771 6.03 26.85 -14.92
N HIS A 772 7.07 27.27 -15.66
CA HIS A 772 8.36 27.68 -15.08
C HIS A 772 8.36 29.06 -14.46
N LYS A 773 7.55 30.03 -14.90
CA LYS A 773 7.39 31.27 -14.13
C LYS A 773 6.71 30.99 -12.80
N TYR A 774 5.73 30.09 -12.79
CA TYR A 774 5.15 29.60 -11.53
C TYR A 774 6.21 28.93 -10.66
N ASN A 775 7.00 27.99 -11.21
CA ASN A 775 8.05 27.26 -10.47
C ASN A 775 9.29 28.12 -10.11
N GLN A 776 9.65 29.15 -10.86
CA GLN A 776 10.73 30.10 -10.49
C GLN A 776 10.35 30.97 -9.29
N TYR A 777 9.06 31.17 -9.02
CA TYR A 777 8.59 31.74 -7.75
C TYR A 777 8.64 30.72 -6.60
N ILE A 778 8.81 29.42 -6.88
CA ILE A 778 8.98 28.35 -5.88
C ILE A 778 10.45 28.15 -5.55
N ASP A 779 11.32 27.99 -6.57
CA ASP A 779 12.76 27.78 -6.39
C ASP A 779 13.51 28.99 -5.79
N TYR A 780 12.83 30.12 -5.57
CA TYR A 780 13.35 31.31 -4.88
C TYR A 780 13.00 31.34 -3.37
N TYR A 781 12.29 30.33 -2.86
CA TYR A 781 11.82 30.21 -1.47
C TYR A 781 12.02 28.80 -0.87
#